data_AF-A0A318SAM8-F1
#
_entry.id   AF-A0A318SAM8-F1
#
_cell.length_a   1.000
_cell.length_b   1.000
_cell.length_c   1.000
_cell.angle_alpha   90.00
_cell.angle_beta   90.00
_cell.angle_gamma   90.00
#
_symmetry.space_group_name_H-M   'P 1'
#
loop_
_entity.id
_entity.type
_entity.pdbx_description
1 polymer ?
#
loop_
_entity_poly.entity_id
_entity_poly.type
_entity_poly.pdbx_seq_one_letter_code
_entity_poly.pdbx_strand_id
1 'polypeptide(L)'
;MLEERTNEPQAGAQGTNAGTSGSFPDSKTYTTTLGGRELILETGKVAKLVSGSVTVRYGDTVLLVTAQASDKPSTLDFLPLTVEFEERHYAVGKIPGSFQRREGRPGERAILSARVTDRQIRPLFPKGYRQETQVIITVQSADQQNTPDVLGAIGASAALSISDIPWGGPTACVRVGFLDGQYVVNPTVEQAERSEMELVVAGTREAILMVEAGASEVDEERLVGAIEFAHREMQAVLDLIDQMRADVGKEKFEMIAKVDNSADLVPELAEAARSAGLRDALLTTKKKDRSVALKALRDQLIAERVPDAEAEGATDQIAALKTAFEKVEKTELRRLILEEDLRADGRDTRTVRPIWIQAPYLPRAHGSAMFTRGETQVLGTATLGTERDEILIDDLSAETGDKFLLHYNFPPYSTGEVKRMGGQSRREIGHANLAKRALRAVLPTFETFPYVIRVVGDVLESNGSSSMATVCAGSLSLMDAGVPIKTPVAGVAMGLVMESGRYKILTDILGLEDALGDMDFKVCGTAAGVTALQMDIKITGITPEIMREALAQAKEARLHILGKMAEALPAPRSELSTYAPRILTTKVPVDSIGKIIGPGGKNIRELESLGAQITIDEDGTVRIFSSDASAAQEVLGRISSTTREAKLGEEFDGTVVKTAPFGAFVNLFPGQDGMLHISQMSEERIASVEDVMKVGDKVRVKIANIDDRGKIDLVRPELEGKVPLRAPRESRGGDRGPRREGGDRERRER
;
A
#
# COMPACT_ATOMS: atom_id res chain seq x y z
N MET A 1 4.59 59.89 41.31
CA MET A 1 3.33 60.56 41.65
C MET A 1 2.31 60.17 40.61
N LEU A 2 1.12 59.82 41.08
CA LEU A 2 -0.06 59.48 40.30
C LEU A 2 -0.39 60.59 39.30
N GLU A 3 -0.95 60.23 38.15
CA GLU A 3 -2.31 60.68 37.82
C GLU A 3 -2.96 59.77 36.76
N GLU A 4 -4.23 59.50 37.02
CA GLU A 4 -5.13 58.59 36.33
C GLU A 4 -5.43 59.01 34.88
N ARG A 5 -5.83 58.04 34.05
CA ARG A 5 -6.90 58.21 33.04
C ARG A 5 -7.35 56.86 32.51
N THR A 6 -8.57 56.49 32.89
CA THR A 6 -9.42 55.48 32.23
C THR A 6 -10.24 56.14 31.11
N ASN A 7 -10.20 55.56 29.92
CA ASN A 7 -11.36 55.10 29.14
C ASN A 7 -11.00 54.87 27.66
N GLU A 8 -11.00 53.60 27.26
CA GLU A 8 -11.21 53.10 25.90
C GLU A 8 -12.69 53.24 25.47
N PRO A 9 -13.15 52.88 24.24
CA PRO A 9 -12.43 52.34 23.06
C PRO A 9 -12.78 53.03 21.72
N GLN A 10 -11.91 52.96 20.70
CA GLN A 10 -12.34 53.03 19.29
C GLN A 10 -11.60 52.03 18.40
N ALA A 11 -12.40 51.44 17.51
CA ALA A 11 -12.19 50.23 16.75
C ALA A 11 -10.99 50.26 15.80
N GLY A 12 -10.24 49.15 15.78
CA GLY A 12 -9.15 48.90 14.85
C GLY A 12 -9.66 48.49 13.47
N ALA A 13 -9.26 49.24 12.45
CA ALA A 13 -9.18 48.75 11.08
C ALA A 13 -7.77 48.18 10.87
N GLN A 14 -7.63 46.87 10.93
CA GLN A 14 -6.42 46.18 10.47
C GLN A 14 -6.43 46.15 8.94
N GLY A 15 -5.58 46.97 8.33
CA GLY A 15 -5.31 46.92 6.90
C GLY A 15 -4.59 45.63 6.54
N THR A 16 -5.21 44.83 5.67
CA THR A 16 -4.60 43.69 5.00
C THR A 16 -3.53 44.18 4.03
N ASN A 17 -2.26 43.92 4.35
CA ASN A 17 -1.14 44.19 3.45
C ASN A 17 -1.05 43.05 2.42
N ALA A 18 -1.86 43.12 1.37
CA ALA A 18 -1.73 42.27 0.20
C ALA A 18 -0.47 42.69 -0.56
N GLY A 19 0.60 41.90 -0.44
CA GLY A 19 1.82 42.06 -1.23
C GLY A 19 1.50 41.94 -2.71
N THR A 20 1.68 43.03 -3.45
CA THR A 20 1.55 43.10 -4.90
C THR A 20 2.58 42.18 -5.58
N SER A 21 2.12 41.10 -6.21
CA SER A 21 2.93 40.24 -7.05
C SER A 21 3.21 40.93 -8.39
N GLY A 22 4.45 41.35 -8.62
CA GLY A 22 4.91 41.67 -9.97
C GLY A 22 4.89 40.40 -10.82
N SER A 23 4.22 40.42 -11.98
CA SER A 23 4.28 39.33 -12.95
C SER A 23 5.73 39.16 -13.41
N PHE A 24 6.26 37.94 -13.35
CA PHE A 24 7.59 37.67 -13.89
C PHE A 24 7.54 37.91 -15.41
N PRO A 25 8.47 38.69 -15.99
CA PRO A 25 8.47 38.91 -17.43
C PRO A 25 8.57 37.55 -18.14
N ASP A 26 7.65 37.31 -19.08
CA ASP A 26 7.50 36.09 -19.89
C ASP A 26 6.81 34.88 -19.24
N SER A 27 6.29 34.96 -18.01
CA SER A 27 5.47 33.87 -17.46
C SER A 27 4.07 33.84 -18.11
N LYS A 28 3.63 32.66 -18.55
CA LYS A 28 2.24 32.43 -19.01
C LYS A 28 1.54 31.43 -18.09
N THR A 29 0.28 31.70 -17.80
CA THR A 29 -0.56 30.90 -16.89
C THR A 29 -1.84 30.49 -17.62
N TYR A 30 -2.20 29.22 -17.51
CA TYR A 30 -3.37 28.61 -18.12
C TYR A 30 -4.20 27.94 -17.03
N THR A 31 -5.51 28.13 -17.07
CA THR A 31 -6.42 27.63 -16.05
C THR A 31 -7.57 26.82 -16.65
N THR A 32 -7.95 25.73 -16.00
CA THR A 32 -9.22 25.01 -16.25
C THR A 32 -9.86 24.57 -14.93
N THR A 33 -11.12 24.13 -14.99
CA THR A 33 -11.79 23.50 -13.83
C THR A 33 -11.71 21.99 -13.96
N LEU A 34 -11.24 21.31 -12.90
CA LEU A 34 -11.17 19.86 -12.81
C LEU A 34 -11.72 19.42 -11.44
N GLY A 35 -12.73 18.55 -11.41
CA GLY A 35 -13.31 18.06 -10.15
C GLY A 35 -13.76 19.19 -9.22
N GLY A 36 -14.38 20.23 -9.79
CA GLY A 36 -14.90 21.40 -9.07
C GLY A 36 -13.85 22.38 -8.53
N ARG A 37 -12.56 22.16 -8.81
CA ARG A 37 -11.44 22.99 -8.36
C ARG A 37 -10.64 23.52 -9.54
N GLU A 38 -9.92 24.61 -9.31
CA GLU A 38 -9.08 25.25 -10.30
C GLU A 38 -7.76 24.48 -10.49
N LEU A 39 -7.48 24.04 -11.72
CA LEU A 39 -6.19 23.49 -12.13
C LEU A 39 -5.45 24.55 -12.93
N ILE A 40 -4.22 24.85 -12.51
CA ILE A 40 -3.38 25.88 -13.11
C ILE A 40 -2.08 25.26 -13.61
N LEU A 41 -1.73 25.59 -14.86
CA LEU A 41 -0.46 25.27 -15.49
C LEU A 41 0.28 26.58 -15.80
N GLU A 42 1.50 26.74 -15.28
CA GLU A 42 2.35 27.91 -15.50
C GLU A 42 3.66 27.51 -16.17
N THR A 43 4.16 28.32 -17.10
CA THR A 43 5.48 28.15 -17.71
C THR A 43 6.17 29.49 -17.96
N GLY A 44 7.45 29.47 -18.34
CA GLY A 44 8.26 30.65 -18.62
C GLY A 44 8.93 31.28 -17.39
N LYS A 45 8.55 30.88 -16.17
CA LYS A 45 9.09 31.42 -14.92
C LYS A 45 10.29 30.66 -14.37
N VAL A 46 10.24 29.32 -14.35
CA VAL A 46 11.21 28.44 -13.66
C VAL A 46 11.77 27.36 -14.59
N ALA A 47 12.98 26.86 -14.27
CA ALA A 47 13.67 25.79 -14.98
C ALA A 47 13.81 26.00 -16.51
N LYS A 48 14.10 27.24 -16.96
CA LYS A 48 14.08 27.66 -18.37
C LYS A 48 15.14 27.01 -19.29
N LEU A 49 16.09 26.26 -18.74
CA LEU A 49 17.17 25.62 -19.50
C LEU A 49 16.77 24.26 -20.08
N VAL A 50 15.67 23.65 -19.61
CA VAL A 50 15.20 22.37 -20.17
C VAL A 50 14.34 22.58 -21.40
N SER A 51 14.15 21.51 -22.17
CA SER A 51 13.29 21.47 -23.35
C SER A 51 11.86 21.92 -23.02
N GLY A 52 11.28 21.46 -21.91
CA GLY A 52 9.98 21.96 -21.42
C GLY A 52 9.89 21.96 -19.90
N SER A 53 9.34 23.01 -19.31
CA SER A 53 9.07 23.12 -17.87
C SER A 53 7.67 23.67 -17.59
N VAL A 54 6.97 23.06 -16.63
CA VAL A 54 5.62 23.46 -16.21
C VAL A 54 5.52 23.38 -14.69
N THR A 55 5.00 24.44 -14.08
CA THR A 55 4.53 24.42 -12.69
C THR A 55 3.04 24.10 -12.70
N VAL A 56 2.66 23.02 -12.02
CA VAL A 56 1.26 22.60 -11.84
C VAL A 56 0.80 23.05 -10.45
N ARG A 57 -0.38 23.67 -10.36
CA ARG A 57 -1.03 24.00 -9.09
C ARG A 57 -2.48 23.53 -9.09
N TYR A 58 -2.89 22.85 -8.02
CA TYR A 58 -4.26 22.41 -7.79
C TYR A 58 -4.56 22.47 -6.29
N GLY A 59 -5.38 23.44 -5.89
CA GLY A 59 -5.39 23.89 -4.49
C GLY A 59 -4.03 24.48 -4.09
N ASP A 60 -3.53 24.09 -2.92
CA ASP A 60 -2.20 24.49 -2.44
C ASP A 60 -1.12 23.44 -2.77
N THR A 61 -1.49 22.33 -3.44
CA THR A 61 -0.53 21.38 -3.98
C THR A 61 0.15 21.94 -5.24
N VAL A 62 1.48 22.03 -5.21
CA VAL A 62 2.33 22.61 -6.27
C VAL A 62 3.43 21.64 -6.67
N LEU A 63 3.55 21.39 -7.98
CA LEU A 63 4.59 20.55 -8.55
C LEU A 63 5.37 21.32 -9.62
N LEU A 64 6.67 21.08 -9.69
CA LEU A 64 7.50 21.45 -10.85
C LEU A 64 7.74 20.20 -11.69
N VAL A 65 7.41 20.27 -12.98
CA VAL A 65 7.64 19.19 -13.93
C VAL A 65 8.53 19.67 -15.05
N THR A 66 9.59 18.91 -15.34
CA THR A 66 10.56 19.20 -16.40
C THR A 66 10.72 18.01 -17.33
N ALA A 67 10.84 18.27 -18.63
CA ALA A 67 11.16 17.29 -19.65
C ALA A 67 12.41 17.72 -20.44
N GLN A 68 13.35 16.80 -20.62
CA GLN A 68 14.59 17.01 -21.37
C GLN A 68 14.94 15.77 -22.19
N ALA A 69 15.41 15.97 -23.41
CA ALA A 69 16.04 14.92 -24.22
C ALA A 69 17.54 15.17 -24.37
N SER A 70 18.32 14.11 -24.58
CA SER A 70 19.72 14.20 -24.94
C SER A 70 19.88 14.63 -26.41
N ASP A 71 20.92 15.42 -26.69
CA ASP A 71 21.23 15.86 -28.06
C ASP A 71 21.60 14.71 -29.00
N LYS A 72 22.05 13.58 -28.44
CA LYS A 72 22.49 12.40 -29.19
C LYS A 72 21.60 11.19 -28.91
N PRO A 73 21.29 10.37 -29.92
CA PRO A 73 20.62 9.08 -29.71
C PRO A 73 21.47 8.13 -28.85
N SER A 74 20.80 7.33 -28.03
CA SER A 74 21.42 6.23 -27.30
C SER A 74 21.74 5.05 -28.22
N THR A 75 22.71 4.23 -27.83
CA THR A 75 23.03 2.95 -28.48
C THR A 75 22.12 1.80 -28.03
N LEU A 76 21.26 2.04 -27.04
CA LEU A 76 20.33 1.05 -26.51
C LEU A 76 19.27 0.63 -27.55
N ASP A 77 18.87 -0.63 -27.47
CA ASP A 77 17.88 -1.28 -28.34
C ASP A 77 16.43 -1.08 -27.87
N PHE A 78 16.20 -0.39 -26.74
CA PHE A 78 14.89 0.06 -26.24
C PHE A 78 14.79 1.59 -26.10
N LEU A 79 13.61 2.12 -25.79
CA LEU A 79 13.36 3.55 -25.53
C LEU A 79 13.94 3.95 -24.16
N PRO A 80 15.02 4.76 -24.09
CA PRO A 80 15.62 5.22 -22.83
C PRO A 80 14.82 6.38 -22.20
N LEU A 81 13.58 6.08 -21.80
CA LEU A 81 12.73 7.00 -21.04
C LEU A 81 12.87 6.72 -19.55
N THR A 82 13.21 7.77 -18.80
CA THR A 82 13.27 7.77 -17.34
C THR A 82 12.30 8.80 -16.79
N VAL A 83 11.38 8.36 -15.92
CA VAL A 83 10.51 9.25 -15.14
C VAL A 83 10.94 9.21 -13.68
N GLU A 84 11.22 10.37 -13.09
CA GLU A 84 11.50 10.52 -11.66
C GLU A 84 10.36 11.29 -11.00
N PHE A 85 9.93 10.81 -9.83
CA PHE A 85 8.96 11.49 -8.99
C PHE A 85 9.60 11.73 -7.63
N GLU A 86 9.86 13.00 -7.32
CA GLU A 86 10.58 13.43 -6.13
C GLU A 86 9.64 14.10 -5.15
N GLU A 87 9.48 13.48 -4.00
CA GLU A 87 8.75 14.03 -2.87
C GLU A 87 9.72 14.76 -1.94
N ARG A 88 9.50 16.06 -1.74
CA ARG A 88 10.31 16.90 -0.87
C ARG A 88 9.58 17.10 0.44
N HIS A 89 10.18 16.75 1.57
CA HIS A 89 9.48 16.80 2.87
C HIS A 89 9.13 18.24 3.28
N TYR A 90 9.87 19.22 2.78
CA TYR A 90 9.51 20.63 2.95
C TYR A 90 8.15 20.98 2.32
N ALA A 91 7.65 20.18 1.36
CA ALA A 91 6.35 20.39 0.73
C ALA A 91 5.20 20.34 1.73
N VAL A 92 5.38 19.64 2.85
CA VAL A 92 4.47 19.56 4.00
C VAL A 92 5.09 20.17 5.27
N GLY A 93 6.15 20.97 5.15
CA GLY A 93 6.82 21.60 6.28
C GLY A 93 7.56 20.65 7.24
N LYS A 94 7.93 19.45 6.78
CA LYS A 94 8.58 18.41 7.59
C LYS A 94 10.07 18.30 7.28
N ILE A 95 10.88 17.95 8.29
CA ILE A 95 12.27 17.50 8.10
C ILE A 95 12.26 15.97 7.99
N PRO A 96 12.96 15.36 7.01
CA PRO A 96 12.99 13.90 6.86
C PRO A 96 13.39 13.14 8.13
N GLY A 97 12.75 11.99 8.35
CA GLY A 97 13.03 11.08 9.48
C GLY A 97 14.36 10.36 9.37
N SER A 98 14.95 10.33 8.17
CA SER A 98 16.25 9.69 7.89
C SER A 98 17.37 10.19 8.80
N PHE A 99 18.39 9.34 9.04
CA PHE A 99 19.54 9.70 9.88
C PHE A 99 20.25 10.97 9.40
N GLN A 100 20.33 11.17 8.09
CA GLN A 100 20.95 12.34 7.46
C GLN A 100 20.04 13.58 7.44
N ARG A 101 18.77 13.48 7.86
CA ARG A 101 17.76 14.55 7.76
C ARG A 101 17.61 15.10 6.33
N ARG A 102 17.72 14.19 5.37
CA ARG A 102 17.68 14.47 3.92
C ARG A 102 16.92 13.37 3.19
N GLU A 103 16.20 13.73 2.14
CA GLU A 103 15.54 12.76 1.27
C GLU A 103 16.58 11.83 0.62
N GLY A 104 16.29 10.54 0.69
CA GLY A 104 17.17 9.47 0.21
C GLY A 104 16.66 8.86 -1.09
N ARG A 105 16.59 7.52 -1.12
CA ARG A 105 15.99 6.80 -2.23
C ARG A 105 14.49 7.10 -2.32
N PRO A 106 13.90 7.10 -3.53
CA PRO A 106 12.46 7.26 -3.68
C PRO A 106 11.69 6.19 -2.89
N GLY A 107 10.64 6.61 -2.18
CA GLY A 107 9.71 5.71 -1.49
C GLY A 107 8.79 4.95 -2.45
N GLU A 108 7.99 4.02 -1.92
CA GLU A 108 7.06 3.21 -2.71
C GLU A 108 6.06 4.09 -3.49
N ARG A 109 5.43 5.07 -2.81
CA ARG A 109 4.46 6.00 -3.42
C ARG A 109 5.04 6.81 -4.58
N ALA A 110 6.26 7.34 -4.39
CA ALA A 110 6.98 8.05 -5.44
C ALA A 110 7.28 7.14 -6.66
N ILE A 111 7.74 5.91 -6.43
CA ILE A 111 8.01 4.94 -7.51
C ILE A 111 6.73 4.59 -8.28
N LEU A 112 5.61 4.40 -7.58
CA LEU A 112 4.31 4.12 -8.19
C LEU A 112 3.81 5.32 -9.01
N SER A 113 3.97 6.54 -8.49
CA SER A 113 3.58 7.79 -9.20
C SER A 113 4.41 8.02 -10.47
N ALA A 114 5.71 7.76 -10.41
CA ALA A 114 6.58 7.77 -11.58
C ALA A 114 6.13 6.72 -12.62
N ARG A 115 5.70 5.54 -12.16
CA ARG A 115 5.25 4.45 -13.02
C ARG A 115 3.90 4.73 -13.69
N VAL A 116 2.97 5.37 -12.99
CA VAL A 116 1.70 5.89 -13.56
C VAL A 116 2.01 6.84 -14.73
N THR A 117 2.90 7.81 -14.49
CA THR A 117 3.31 8.77 -15.51
C THR A 117 4.02 8.09 -16.69
N ASP A 118 4.96 7.17 -16.42
CA ASP A 118 5.69 6.42 -17.46
C ASP A 118 4.73 5.65 -18.39
N ARG A 119 3.77 4.92 -17.82
CA ARG A 119 2.77 4.14 -18.57
C ARG A 119 1.90 5.03 -19.46
N GLN A 120 1.58 6.25 -19.00
CA GLN A 120 0.82 7.23 -19.77
C GLN A 120 1.60 7.77 -20.98
N ILE A 121 2.88 8.15 -20.80
CA ILE A 121 3.61 8.89 -21.85
C ILE A 121 4.38 7.98 -22.81
N ARG A 122 4.82 6.79 -22.34
CA ARG A 122 5.69 5.87 -23.09
C ARG A 122 5.13 5.43 -24.46
N PRO A 123 3.84 5.05 -24.59
CA PRO A 123 3.31 4.57 -25.87
C PRO A 123 3.25 5.64 -26.97
N LEU A 124 3.34 6.91 -26.59
CA LEU A 124 3.19 8.06 -27.50
C LEU A 124 4.52 8.58 -28.03
N PHE A 125 5.65 7.98 -27.65
CA PHE A 125 6.91 8.24 -28.32
C PHE A 125 6.91 7.58 -29.70
N PRO A 126 7.40 8.27 -30.75
CA PRO A 126 7.49 7.69 -32.08
C PRO A 126 8.29 6.39 -32.11
N LYS A 127 7.91 5.47 -33.01
CA LYS A 127 8.67 4.23 -33.22
C LYS A 127 10.10 4.55 -33.65
N GLY A 128 11.07 3.89 -33.02
CA GLY A 128 12.49 4.11 -33.29
C GLY A 128 13.10 5.33 -32.62
N TYR A 129 12.37 6.06 -31.77
CA TYR A 129 12.93 7.13 -30.93
C TYR A 129 13.96 6.56 -29.94
N ARG A 130 15.17 7.14 -29.91
CA ARG A 130 16.33 6.64 -29.14
C ARG A 130 17.03 7.70 -28.28
N GLN A 131 16.60 8.95 -28.32
CA GLN A 131 17.18 10.00 -27.47
C GLN A 131 16.83 9.69 -26.01
N GLU A 132 17.85 9.71 -25.14
CA GLU A 132 17.62 9.58 -23.71
C GLU A 132 16.73 10.72 -23.24
N THR A 133 15.59 10.37 -22.64
CA THR A 133 14.58 11.35 -22.26
C THR A 133 14.28 11.21 -20.78
N GLN A 134 14.39 12.33 -20.07
CA GLN A 134 14.13 12.39 -18.65
C GLN A 134 12.95 13.32 -18.39
N VAL A 135 11.97 12.82 -17.63
CA VAL A 135 10.90 13.62 -17.04
C VAL A 135 11.09 13.58 -15.53
N ILE A 136 11.27 14.75 -14.92
CA ILE A 136 11.40 14.89 -13.46
C ILE A 136 10.19 15.65 -12.95
N ILE A 137 9.49 15.06 -11.99
CA ILE A 137 8.37 15.64 -11.27
C ILE A 137 8.83 15.88 -9.84
N THR A 138 8.84 17.12 -9.38
CA THR A 138 9.21 17.48 -8.01
C THR A 138 8.00 18.10 -7.31
N VAL A 139 7.54 17.47 -6.23
CA VAL A 139 6.49 18.03 -5.38
C VAL A 139 7.10 19.12 -4.50
N GLN A 140 6.69 20.37 -4.71
CA GLN A 140 7.23 21.55 -4.02
C GLN A 140 6.34 22.01 -2.87
N SER A 141 5.03 21.78 -2.97
CA SER A 141 4.06 21.99 -1.90
C SER A 141 2.97 20.93 -2.00
N ALA A 142 2.51 20.42 -0.86
CA ALA A 142 1.42 19.45 -0.79
C ALA A 142 0.47 19.86 0.33
N ASP A 143 -0.79 20.05 -0.02
CA ASP A 143 -1.85 20.50 0.90
C ASP A 143 -2.48 19.35 1.69
N GLN A 144 -2.00 18.13 1.48
CA GLN A 144 -2.50 16.88 2.08
C GLN A 144 -3.99 16.61 1.81
N GLN A 145 -4.59 17.32 0.85
CA GLN A 145 -5.96 17.15 0.39
C GLN A 145 -5.97 16.60 -1.04
N ASN A 146 -5.12 17.15 -1.91
CA ASN A 146 -5.01 16.81 -3.32
C ASN A 146 -3.78 15.94 -3.54
N THR A 147 -3.97 14.72 -4.07
CA THR A 147 -2.84 13.81 -4.28
C THR A 147 -1.95 14.28 -5.45
N PRO A 148 -0.61 14.37 -5.27
CA PRO A 148 0.29 14.91 -6.31
C PRO A 148 0.46 14.02 -7.56
N ASP A 149 0.09 12.75 -7.49
CA ASP A 149 0.42 11.73 -8.50
C ASP A 149 -0.22 12.00 -9.87
N VAL A 150 -1.54 12.17 -9.92
CA VAL A 150 -2.25 12.50 -11.17
C VAL A 150 -1.88 13.88 -11.70
N LEU A 151 -1.55 14.82 -10.81
CA LEU A 151 -1.11 16.17 -11.16
C LEU A 151 0.28 16.15 -11.82
N GLY A 152 1.18 15.33 -11.30
CA GLY A 152 2.50 15.11 -11.91
C GLY A 152 2.40 14.57 -13.32
N ALA A 153 1.46 13.63 -13.55
CA ALA A 153 1.23 13.05 -14.86
C ALA A 153 0.61 14.06 -15.87
N ILE A 154 -0.29 14.95 -15.41
CA ILE A 154 -0.77 16.10 -16.20
C ILE A 154 0.40 17.05 -16.53
N GLY A 155 1.23 17.39 -15.54
CA GLY A 155 2.38 18.27 -15.74
C GLY A 155 3.41 17.69 -16.71
N ALA A 156 3.63 16.37 -16.68
CA ALA A 156 4.52 15.67 -17.61
C ALA A 156 4.01 15.78 -19.06
N SER A 157 2.70 15.59 -19.25
CA SER A 157 2.05 15.78 -20.55
C SER A 157 2.20 17.23 -21.04
N ALA A 158 1.98 18.22 -20.17
CA ALA A 158 2.13 19.63 -20.52
C ALA A 158 3.60 19.98 -20.87
N ALA A 159 4.56 19.54 -20.06
CA ALA A 159 5.99 19.79 -20.28
C ALA A 159 6.49 19.16 -21.59
N LEU A 160 6.11 17.92 -21.89
CA LEU A 160 6.43 17.27 -23.16
C LEU A 160 5.75 17.97 -24.35
N SER A 161 4.49 18.42 -24.18
CA SER A 161 3.74 19.10 -25.24
C SER A 161 4.42 20.39 -25.69
N ILE A 162 4.89 21.22 -24.75
CA ILE A 162 5.56 22.50 -25.05
C ILE A 162 7.05 22.34 -25.43
N SER A 163 7.63 21.17 -25.17
CA SER A 163 9.05 20.90 -25.47
C SER A 163 9.33 20.78 -26.97
N ASP A 164 10.60 20.69 -27.35
CA ASP A 164 11.05 20.32 -28.69
C ASP A 164 11.07 18.79 -28.92
N ILE A 165 10.66 17.99 -27.94
CA ILE A 165 10.74 16.53 -28.01
C ILE A 165 9.60 15.95 -28.87
N PRO A 166 9.89 15.13 -29.90
CA PRO A 166 8.89 14.38 -30.66
C PRO A 166 8.08 13.45 -29.78
N TRP A 167 6.81 13.81 -29.53
CA TRP A 167 5.89 13.07 -28.69
C TRP A 167 4.44 13.30 -29.14
N GLY A 168 3.66 12.22 -29.23
CA GLY A 168 2.33 12.19 -29.86
C GLY A 168 1.14 12.53 -28.95
N GLY A 169 1.35 13.23 -27.84
CA GLY A 169 0.25 13.67 -26.96
C GLY A 169 -0.48 14.93 -27.45
N PRO A 170 -1.28 15.59 -26.59
CA PRO A 170 -1.25 15.46 -25.13
C PRO A 170 -2.04 14.27 -24.57
N THR A 171 -1.80 14.02 -23.29
CA THR A 171 -2.57 13.12 -22.42
C THR A 171 -3.05 13.87 -21.19
N ALA A 172 -4.09 13.34 -20.55
CA ALA A 172 -4.56 13.78 -19.24
C ALA A 172 -4.73 12.57 -18.32
N CYS A 173 -4.69 12.81 -17.01
CA CYS A 173 -4.78 11.78 -15.99
C CYS A 173 -5.68 12.27 -14.87
N VAL A 174 -6.66 11.46 -14.47
CA VAL A 174 -7.58 11.79 -13.40
C VAL A 174 -7.78 10.60 -12.48
N ARG A 175 -8.10 10.89 -11.22
CA ARG A 175 -8.55 9.91 -10.23
C ARG A 175 -10.08 9.99 -10.14
N VAL A 176 -10.75 8.86 -10.00
CA VAL A 176 -12.20 8.77 -9.82
C VAL A 176 -12.48 7.96 -8.56
N GLY A 177 -13.26 8.54 -7.66
CA GLY A 177 -13.87 7.86 -6.52
C GLY A 177 -15.35 7.54 -6.77
N PHE A 178 -15.93 6.71 -5.92
CA PHE A 178 -17.36 6.42 -5.89
C PHE A 178 -17.89 6.59 -4.47
N LEU A 179 -18.69 7.63 -4.28
CA LEU A 179 -19.17 8.10 -2.99
C LEU A 179 -20.68 8.34 -3.09
N ASP A 180 -21.44 7.78 -2.15
CA ASP A 180 -22.88 8.00 -2.03
C ASP A 180 -23.64 7.75 -3.37
N GLY A 181 -23.18 6.75 -4.14
CA GLY A 181 -23.76 6.37 -5.43
C GLY A 181 -23.33 7.23 -6.63
N GLN A 182 -22.35 8.12 -6.48
CA GLN A 182 -21.91 9.05 -7.52
C GLN A 182 -20.40 8.96 -7.78
N TYR A 183 -20.01 9.18 -9.03
CA TYR A 183 -18.59 9.33 -9.41
C TYR A 183 -18.07 10.72 -9.05
N VAL A 184 -16.89 10.77 -8.43
CA VAL A 184 -16.23 12.03 -8.03
C VAL A 184 -14.84 12.10 -8.63
N VAL A 185 -14.53 13.18 -9.35
CA VAL A 185 -13.19 13.42 -9.91
C VAL A 185 -12.24 13.96 -8.85
N ASN A 186 -11.03 13.41 -8.83
CA ASN A 186 -9.92 13.75 -7.94
C ASN A 186 -10.39 13.90 -6.49
N PRO A 187 -11.04 12.87 -5.90
CA PRO A 187 -11.52 12.96 -4.53
C PRO A 187 -10.37 13.41 -3.60
N THR A 188 -10.69 14.26 -2.64
CA THR A 188 -9.75 14.61 -1.56
C THR A 188 -9.34 13.37 -0.78
N VAL A 189 -8.26 13.44 0.01
CA VAL A 189 -7.81 12.32 0.85
C VAL A 189 -8.95 11.79 1.74
N GLU A 190 -9.68 12.67 2.42
CA GLU A 190 -10.84 12.30 3.26
C GLU A 190 -11.97 11.64 2.44
N GLN A 191 -12.25 12.16 1.24
CA GLN A 191 -13.23 11.54 0.34
C GLN A 191 -12.77 10.18 -0.16
N ALA A 192 -11.48 10.00 -0.45
CA ALA A 192 -10.92 8.74 -0.92
C ALA A 192 -11.03 7.63 0.14
N GLU A 193 -10.84 7.95 1.43
CA GLU A 193 -10.99 7.00 2.55
C GLU A 193 -12.42 6.43 2.67
N ARG A 194 -13.42 7.22 2.29
CA ARG A 194 -14.84 6.82 2.30
C ARG A 194 -15.31 6.15 1.01
N SER A 195 -14.46 6.12 -0.01
CA SER A 195 -14.82 5.71 -1.36
C SER A 195 -14.88 4.19 -1.48
N GLU A 196 -15.89 3.66 -2.19
CA GLU A 196 -15.99 2.21 -2.47
C GLU A 196 -14.98 1.75 -3.54
N MET A 197 -14.50 2.68 -4.37
CA MET A 197 -13.43 2.43 -5.33
C MET A 197 -12.56 3.65 -5.56
N GLU A 198 -11.35 3.40 -6.01
CA GLU A 198 -10.39 4.41 -6.40
C GLU A 198 -9.79 3.98 -7.74
N LEU A 199 -10.02 4.77 -8.78
CA LEU A 199 -9.62 4.49 -10.15
C LEU A 199 -8.74 5.63 -10.67
N VAL A 200 -7.53 5.34 -11.12
CA VAL A 200 -6.67 6.28 -11.85
C VAL A 200 -6.73 5.93 -13.33
N VAL A 201 -7.08 6.90 -14.17
CA VAL A 201 -7.22 6.73 -15.62
C VAL A 201 -6.41 7.79 -16.33
N ALA A 202 -5.59 7.36 -17.28
CA ALA A 202 -4.89 8.24 -18.19
C ALA A 202 -5.27 7.94 -19.64
N GLY A 203 -5.43 8.99 -20.44
CA GLY A 203 -5.87 8.87 -21.83
C GLY A 203 -5.52 10.07 -22.69
N THR A 204 -5.66 9.88 -24.00
CA THR A 204 -5.71 10.95 -25.01
C THR A 204 -7.16 11.38 -25.23
N ARG A 205 -7.37 12.32 -26.15
CA ARG A 205 -8.70 12.75 -26.58
C ARG A 205 -9.59 11.60 -27.04
N GLU A 206 -9.01 10.60 -27.70
CA GLU A 206 -9.74 9.53 -28.37
C GLU A 206 -9.67 8.18 -27.65
N ALA A 207 -8.65 7.94 -26.83
CA ALA A 207 -8.40 6.63 -26.27
C ALA A 207 -7.91 6.66 -24.82
N ILE A 208 -8.37 5.69 -24.04
CA ILE A 208 -7.74 5.35 -22.76
C ILE A 208 -6.43 4.64 -23.04
N LEU A 209 -5.38 5.02 -22.32
CA LEU A 209 -4.06 4.41 -22.41
C LEU A 209 -3.79 3.49 -21.22
N MET A 210 -4.23 3.90 -20.04
CA MET A 210 -3.88 3.23 -18.80
C MET A 210 -4.99 3.36 -17.76
N VAL A 211 -5.23 2.27 -17.06
CA VAL A 211 -6.14 2.21 -15.90
C VAL A 211 -5.43 1.50 -14.74
N GLU A 212 -5.60 2.01 -13.53
CA GLU A 212 -5.21 1.36 -12.28
C GLU A 212 -6.25 1.61 -11.20
N ALA A 213 -6.79 0.55 -10.59
CA ALA A 213 -7.91 0.62 -9.67
C ALA A 213 -7.69 -0.24 -8.42
N GLY A 214 -8.16 0.27 -7.28
CA GLY A 214 -8.50 -0.52 -6.09
C GLY A 214 -9.98 -0.36 -5.78
N ALA A 215 -10.63 -1.42 -5.30
CA ALA A 215 -12.07 -1.40 -5.02
C ALA A 215 -12.48 -2.36 -3.90
N SER A 216 -13.63 -2.08 -3.30
CA SER A 216 -14.22 -2.87 -2.21
C SER A 216 -15.33 -3.78 -2.76
N GLU A 217 -14.94 -4.75 -3.60
CA GLU A 217 -15.86 -5.71 -4.27
C GLU A 217 -16.91 -5.02 -5.18
N VAL A 218 -16.47 -4.08 -6.00
CA VAL A 218 -17.34 -3.33 -6.92
C VAL A 218 -17.63 -4.14 -8.20
N ASP A 219 -18.85 -4.04 -8.73
CA ASP A 219 -19.24 -4.74 -9.95
C ASP A 219 -18.58 -4.17 -11.21
N GLU A 220 -18.51 -4.99 -12.26
CA GLU A 220 -17.82 -4.65 -13.51
C GLU A 220 -18.45 -3.45 -14.25
N GLU A 221 -19.77 -3.26 -14.17
CA GLU A 221 -20.45 -2.13 -14.85
C GLU A 221 -20.10 -0.79 -14.22
N ARG A 222 -20.06 -0.73 -12.88
CA ARG A 222 -19.62 0.48 -12.15
C ARG A 222 -18.19 0.88 -12.52
N LEU A 223 -17.29 -0.08 -12.74
CA LEU A 223 -15.92 0.18 -13.17
C LEU A 223 -15.85 0.74 -14.59
N VAL A 224 -16.61 0.17 -15.54
CA VAL A 224 -16.67 0.71 -16.91
C VAL A 224 -17.24 2.13 -16.90
N GLY A 225 -18.32 2.36 -16.15
CA GLY A 225 -18.90 3.70 -16.00
C GLY A 225 -17.91 4.70 -15.39
N ALA A 226 -17.05 4.28 -14.46
CA ALA A 226 -16.00 5.12 -13.90
C ALA A 226 -14.91 5.48 -14.94
N ILE A 227 -14.55 4.54 -15.83
CA ILE A 227 -13.60 4.79 -16.93
C ILE A 227 -14.20 5.77 -17.95
N GLU A 228 -15.45 5.58 -18.35
CA GLU A 228 -16.17 6.49 -19.26
C GLU A 228 -16.30 7.89 -18.64
N PHE A 229 -16.65 7.96 -17.35
CA PHE A 229 -16.70 9.20 -16.58
C PHE A 229 -15.33 9.89 -16.57
N ALA A 230 -14.25 9.17 -16.23
CA ALA A 230 -12.89 9.71 -16.23
C ALA A 230 -12.50 10.30 -17.59
N HIS A 231 -12.79 9.58 -18.69
CA HIS A 231 -12.45 10.02 -20.05
C HIS A 231 -13.15 11.31 -20.44
N ARG A 232 -14.39 11.49 -20.03
CA ARG A 232 -15.15 12.73 -20.28
C ARG A 232 -14.58 13.89 -19.46
N GLU A 233 -14.31 13.68 -18.17
CA GLU A 233 -13.89 14.75 -17.27
C GLU A 233 -12.45 15.22 -17.54
N MET A 234 -11.60 14.38 -18.15
CA MET A 234 -10.23 14.77 -18.51
C MET A 234 -10.13 15.65 -19.77
N GLN A 235 -11.19 15.80 -20.57
CA GLN A 235 -11.16 16.55 -21.83
C GLN A 235 -10.78 18.01 -21.64
N ALA A 236 -11.29 18.66 -20.59
CA ALA A 236 -10.98 20.06 -20.29
C ALA A 236 -9.49 20.29 -19.95
N VAL A 237 -8.79 19.25 -19.47
CA VAL A 237 -7.34 19.28 -19.24
C VAL A 237 -6.58 19.15 -20.55
N LEU A 238 -7.05 18.30 -21.47
CA LEU A 238 -6.45 18.16 -22.80
C LEU A 238 -6.55 19.48 -23.58
N ASP A 239 -7.73 20.12 -23.56
CA ASP A 239 -7.94 21.42 -24.20
C ASP A 239 -6.99 22.49 -23.65
N LEU A 240 -6.76 22.48 -22.33
CA LEU A 240 -5.83 23.39 -21.68
C LEU A 240 -4.38 23.19 -22.16
N ILE A 241 -3.94 21.94 -22.27
CA ILE A 241 -2.58 21.60 -22.72
C ILE A 241 -2.41 21.91 -24.22
N ASP A 242 -3.43 21.65 -25.04
CA ASP A 242 -3.42 22.01 -26.46
C ASP A 242 -3.31 23.53 -26.65
N GLN A 243 -4.06 24.31 -25.87
CA GLN A 243 -3.94 25.78 -25.86
C GLN A 243 -2.52 26.23 -25.47
N MET A 244 -1.99 25.66 -24.39
CA MET A 244 -0.63 25.94 -23.92
C MET A 244 0.42 25.61 -24.99
N ARG A 245 0.28 24.47 -25.68
CA ARG A 245 1.16 24.07 -26.79
C ARG A 245 1.07 25.04 -27.97
N ALA A 246 -0.12 25.50 -28.33
CA ALA A 246 -0.30 26.46 -29.42
C ALA A 246 0.38 27.81 -29.12
N ASP A 247 0.34 28.25 -27.86
CA ASP A 247 0.81 29.57 -27.47
C ASP A 247 2.32 29.66 -27.19
N VAL A 248 2.98 28.55 -26.79
CA VAL A 248 4.40 28.53 -26.39
C VAL A 248 5.18 27.28 -26.79
N GLY A 249 4.57 26.35 -27.53
CA GLY A 249 5.23 25.11 -27.92
C GLY A 249 6.44 25.35 -28.82
N LYS A 250 7.52 24.62 -28.56
CA LYS A 250 8.71 24.62 -29.41
C LYS A 250 8.51 23.73 -30.64
N GLU A 251 9.23 24.07 -31.70
CA GLU A 251 9.34 23.20 -32.88
C GLU A 251 9.97 21.86 -32.48
N LYS A 252 9.40 20.76 -32.96
CA LYS A 252 9.88 19.42 -32.62
C LYS A 252 11.17 19.14 -33.40
N PHE A 253 12.22 18.66 -32.72
CA PHE A 253 13.43 18.28 -33.43
C PHE A 253 13.18 17.11 -34.38
N GLU A 254 13.86 17.11 -35.53
CA GLU A 254 13.77 15.99 -36.45
C GLU A 254 14.52 14.78 -35.90
N MET A 255 13.84 13.64 -35.86
CA MET A 255 14.53 12.38 -35.60
C MET A 255 15.22 11.92 -36.88
N ILE A 256 16.48 11.53 -36.76
CA ILE A 256 17.10 10.66 -37.77
C ILE A 256 16.49 9.28 -37.57
N ALA A 257 15.37 9.02 -38.26
CA ALA A 257 14.80 7.68 -38.31
C ALA A 257 15.86 6.76 -38.92
N LYS A 258 16.26 5.69 -38.21
CA LYS A 258 16.99 4.61 -38.86
C LYS A 258 16.09 4.07 -39.97
N VAL A 259 16.61 3.99 -41.19
CA VAL A 259 15.88 3.38 -42.31
C VAL A 259 15.57 1.94 -41.91
N ASP A 260 14.28 1.63 -41.82
CA ASP A 260 13.81 0.28 -41.50
C ASP A 260 13.87 -0.60 -42.76
N ASN A 261 15.08 -1.06 -43.08
CA ASN A 261 15.32 -1.96 -44.22
C ASN A 261 14.63 -3.33 -44.07
N SER A 262 13.97 -3.61 -42.93
CA SER A 262 13.28 -4.88 -42.71
C SER A 262 11.87 -4.92 -43.33
N ALA A 263 11.24 -3.75 -43.54
CA ALA A 263 9.84 -3.68 -43.98
C ALA A 263 9.61 -4.36 -45.33
N ASP A 264 10.50 -4.15 -46.30
CA ASP A 264 10.42 -4.74 -47.64
C ASP A 264 10.69 -6.25 -47.65
N LEU A 265 11.37 -6.77 -46.61
CA LEU A 265 11.68 -8.19 -46.46
C LEU A 265 10.52 -9.00 -45.86
N VAL A 266 9.59 -8.35 -45.15
CA VAL A 266 8.51 -9.03 -44.42
C VAL A 266 7.65 -9.91 -45.34
N PRO A 267 7.16 -9.46 -46.51
CA PRO A 267 6.26 -10.27 -47.33
C PRO A 267 6.91 -11.56 -47.85
N GLU A 268 8.13 -11.46 -48.37
CA GLU A 268 8.87 -12.62 -48.90
C GLU A 268 9.28 -13.58 -47.77
N LEU A 269 9.75 -13.04 -46.64
CA LEU A 269 10.13 -13.83 -45.48
C LEU A 269 8.92 -14.52 -44.83
N ALA A 270 7.75 -13.88 -44.83
CA ALA A 270 6.51 -14.48 -44.32
C ALA A 270 6.14 -15.74 -45.10
N GLU A 271 6.18 -15.68 -46.43
CA GLU A 271 5.83 -16.83 -47.27
C GLU A 271 6.83 -17.98 -47.10
N ALA A 272 8.13 -17.65 -47.05
CA ALA A 272 9.18 -18.63 -46.79
C ALA A 272 9.03 -19.27 -45.40
N ALA A 273 8.76 -18.46 -44.36
CA ALA A 273 8.57 -18.96 -43.00
C ALA A 273 7.34 -19.86 -42.88
N ARG A 274 6.22 -19.49 -43.51
CA ARG A 274 5.02 -20.35 -43.58
C ARG A 274 5.32 -21.68 -44.23
N SER A 275 6.00 -21.66 -45.37
CA SER A 275 6.39 -22.87 -46.11
C SER A 275 7.35 -23.76 -45.31
N ALA A 276 8.20 -23.16 -44.49
CA ALA A 276 9.16 -23.85 -43.62
C ALA A 276 8.59 -24.29 -42.26
N GLY A 277 7.27 -24.14 -42.04
CA GLY A 277 6.60 -24.66 -40.84
C GLY A 277 6.49 -23.68 -39.67
N LEU A 278 6.44 -22.36 -39.92
CA LEU A 278 6.24 -21.35 -38.87
C LEU A 278 5.03 -21.63 -37.98
N ARG A 279 3.93 -22.11 -38.57
CA ARG A 279 2.72 -22.47 -37.83
C ARG A 279 3.00 -23.52 -36.76
N ASP A 280 3.71 -24.59 -37.10
CA ASP A 280 4.01 -25.68 -36.18
C ASP A 280 5.00 -25.24 -35.09
N ALA A 281 5.98 -24.39 -35.45
CA ALA A 281 6.87 -23.76 -34.49
C ALA A 281 6.10 -22.88 -33.48
N LEU A 282 5.18 -22.03 -33.96
CA LEU A 282 4.34 -21.16 -33.12
C LEU A 282 3.40 -21.93 -32.19
N LEU A 283 2.84 -23.05 -32.66
CA LEU A 283 1.90 -23.89 -31.91
C LEU A 283 2.59 -24.91 -30.98
N THR A 284 3.92 -24.86 -30.88
CA THR A 284 4.65 -25.67 -29.91
C THR A 284 4.25 -25.26 -28.49
N THR A 285 3.71 -26.20 -27.71
CA THR A 285 3.03 -25.89 -26.43
C THR A 285 3.97 -25.29 -25.38
N LYS A 286 5.11 -25.93 -25.13
CA LYS A 286 6.06 -25.52 -24.07
C LYS A 286 6.84 -24.29 -24.49
N LYS A 287 6.97 -23.30 -23.60
CA LYS A 287 7.65 -22.02 -23.89
C LYS A 287 9.08 -22.20 -24.40
N LYS A 288 9.87 -23.05 -23.73
CA LYS A 288 11.28 -23.27 -24.09
C LYS A 288 11.42 -23.94 -25.45
N ASP A 289 10.65 -25.00 -25.68
CA ASP A 289 10.68 -25.76 -26.94
C ASP A 289 10.23 -24.88 -28.10
N ARG A 290 9.19 -24.05 -27.91
CA ARG A 290 8.75 -23.06 -28.89
C ARG A 290 9.84 -22.04 -29.21
N SER A 291 10.51 -21.49 -28.20
CA SER A 291 11.61 -20.55 -28.40
C SER A 291 12.78 -21.17 -29.18
N VAL A 292 13.10 -22.44 -28.93
CA VAL A 292 14.12 -23.17 -29.69
C VAL A 292 13.68 -23.40 -31.14
N ALA A 293 12.43 -23.84 -31.36
CA ALA A 293 11.89 -24.09 -32.70
C ALA A 293 11.86 -22.81 -33.56
N LEU A 294 11.35 -21.70 -33.01
CA LEU A 294 11.32 -20.41 -33.70
C LEU A 294 12.72 -19.89 -34.01
N LYS A 295 13.66 -20.04 -33.06
CA LYS A 295 15.06 -19.66 -33.29
C LYS A 295 15.69 -20.49 -34.40
N ALA A 296 15.50 -21.82 -34.38
CA ALA A 296 16.03 -22.71 -35.40
C ALA A 296 15.49 -22.36 -36.80
N LEU A 297 14.18 -22.14 -36.90
CA LEU A 297 13.53 -21.71 -38.14
C LEU A 297 14.07 -20.38 -38.65
N ARG A 298 14.19 -19.38 -37.76
CA ARG A 298 14.77 -18.07 -38.10
C ARG A 298 16.20 -18.20 -38.60
N ASP A 299 17.03 -18.92 -37.86
CA ASP A 299 18.46 -19.05 -38.17
C ASP A 299 18.66 -19.82 -39.48
N GLN A 300 17.81 -20.81 -39.79
CA GLN A 300 17.75 -21.48 -41.10
C GLN A 300 17.44 -20.49 -42.23
N LEU A 301 16.33 -19.74 -42.11
CA LEU A 301 15.88 -18.79 -43.15
C LEU A 301 16.89 -17.65 -43.38
N ILE A 302 17.63 -17.28 -42.35
CA ILE A 302 18.74 -16.31 -42.44
C ILE A 302 19.91 -16.93 -43.20
N ALA A 303 20.33 -18.15 -42.86
CA ALA A 303 21.45 -18.83 -43.53
C ALA A 303 21.19 -19.08 -45.02
N GLU A 304 19.94 -19.36 -45.41
CA GLU A 304 19.55 -19.51 -46.82
C GLU A 304 19.70 -18.19 -47.61
N ARG A 305 19.50 -17.04 -46.96
CA ARG A 305 19.54 -15.71 -47.59
C ARG A 305 20.90 -15.02 -47.49
N VAL A 306 21.67 -15.36 -46.46
CA VAL A 306 23.02 -14.85 -46.20
C VAL A 306 23.95 -16.04 -45.97
N PRO A 307 24.37 -16.76 -47.03
CA PRO A 307 25.20 -17.96 -46.89
C PRO A 307 26.62 -17.66 -46.37
N ASP A 308 27.14 -16.46 -46.67
CA ASP A 308 28.42 -15.96 -46.16
C ASP A 308 28.18 -14.83 -45.15
N ALA A 309 28.29 -15.17 -43.87
CA ALA A 309 28.05 -14.24 -42.77
C ALA A 309 29.19 -13.22 -42.56
N GLU A 310 30.35 -13.41 -43.21
CA GLU A 310 31.50 -12.50 -43.15
C GLU A 310 31.57 -11.55 -44.35
N ALA A 311 30.68 -11.71 -45.33
CA ALA A 311 30.59 -10.82 -46.48
C ALA A 311 30.29 -9.36 -46.04
N GLU A 312 30.78 -8.41 -46.83
CA GLU A 312 30.55 -6.99 -46.59
C GLU A 312 29.03 -6.69 -46.57
N GLY A 313 28.53 -6.08 -45.49
CA GLY A 313 27.11 -5.80 -45.29
C GLY A 313 26.27 -6.95 -44.71
N ALA A 314 26.82 -8.16 -44.55
CA ALA A 314 26.09 -9.32 -44.03
C ALA A 314 25.56 -9.10 -42.60
N THR A 315 26.32 -8.40 -41.75
CA THR A 315 25.90 -8.11 -40.37
C THR A 315 24.61 -7.30 -40.31
N ASP A 316 24.51 -6.24 -41.11
CA ASP A 316 23.31 -5.38 -41.16
C ASP A 316 22.14 -6.12 -41.80
N GLN A 317 22.39 -6.92 -42.84
CA GLN A 317 21.38 -7.75 -43.49
C GLN A 317 20.81 -8.80 -42.53
N ILE A 318 21.66 -9.46 -41.74
CA ILE A 318 21.24 -10.43 -40.71
C ILE A 318 20.38 -9.73 -39.65
N ALA A 319 20.75 -8.53 -39.21
CA ALA A 319 19.96 -7.77 -38.23
C ALA A 319 18.58 -7.36 -38.80
N ALA A 320 18.53 -6.95 -40.07
CA ALA A 320 17.28 -6.64 -40.76
C ALA A 320 16.38 -7.87 -40.90
N LEU A 321 16.94 -9.03 -41.28
CA LEU A 321 16.20 -10.29 -41.39
C LEU A 321 15.67 -10.79 -40.04
N LYS A 322 16.45 -10.65 -38.95
CA LYS A 322 15.97 -10.96 -37.59
C LYS A 322 14.77 -10.09 -37.22
N THR A 323 14.86 -8.80 -37.46
CA THR A 323 13.76 -7.84 -37.21
C THR A 323 12.54 -8.14 -38.08
N ALA A 324 12.74 -8.49 -39.35
CA ALA A 324 11.67 -8.91 -40.25
C ALA A 324 10.99 -10.18 -39.74
N PHE A 325 11.76 -11.19 -39.30
CA PHE A 325 11.23 -12.44 -38.76
C PHE A 325 10.36 -12.21 -37.51
N GLU A 326 10.77 -11.32 -36.59
CA GLU A 326 9.96 -10.96 -35.43
C GLU A 326 8.60 -10.34 -35.82
N LYS A 327 8.57 -9.52 -36.88
CA LYS A 327 7.32 -8.98 -37.43
C LYS A 327 6.46 -10.07 -38.07
N VAL A 328 7.08 -11.02 -38.78
CA VAL A 328 6.40 -12.18 -39.38
C VAL A 328 5.78 -13.06 -38.28
N GLU A 329 6.55 -13.38 -37.23
CA GLU A 329 6.08 -14.14 -36.07
C GLU A 329 4.84 -13.47 -35.44
N LYS A 330 4.94 -12.15 -35.19
CA LYS A 330 3.83 -11.35 -34.66
C LYS A 330 2.59 -11.43 -35.55
N THR A 331 2.77 -11.22 -36.85
CA THR A 331 1.66 -11.17 -37.82
C THR A 331 0.98 -12.53 -37.95
N GLU A 332 1.76 -13.60 -38.02
CA GLU A 332 1.22 -14.95 -38.18
C GLU A 332 0.47 -15.41 -36.91
N LEU A 333 1.03 -15.18 -35.72
CA LEU A 333 0.33 -15.54 -34.49
C LEU A 333 -0.98 -14.76 -34.32
N ARG A 334 -1.01 -13.48 -34.68
CA ARG A 334 -2.24 -12.68 -34.67
C ARG A 334 -3.27 -13.21 -35.68
N ARG A 335 -2.83 -13.60 -36.87
CA ARG A 335 -3.69 -14.25 -37.88
C ARG A 335 -4.31 -15.53 -37.33
N LEU A 336 -3.50 -16.42 -36.74
CA LEU A 336 -3.99 -17.67 -36.13
C LEU A 336 -5.04 -17.43 -35.04
N ILE A 337 -4.82 -16.44 -34.18
CA ILE A 337 -5.78 -16.07 -33.12
C ILE A 337 -7.08 -15.51 -33.71
N LEU A 338 -6.99 -14.57 -34.65
CA LEU A 338 -8.15 -13.88 -35.20
C LEU A 338 -8.99 -14.75 -36.15
N GLU A 339 -8.34 -15.59 -36.96
CA GLU A 339 -8.99 -16.37 -38.03
C GLU A 339 -9.28 -17.82 -37.64
N GLU A 340 -8.38 -18.46 -36.89
CA GLU A 340 -8.47 -19.89 -36.57
C GLU A 340 -8.85 -20.14 -35.09
N ASP A 341 -8.94 -19.10 -34.24
CA ASP A 341 -9.11 -19.19 -32.78
C ASP A 341 -8.02 -20.04 -32.10
N LEU A 342 -6.83 -20.13 -32.71
CA LEU A 342 -5.70 -20.93 -32.24
C LEU A 342 -4.66 -20.07 -31.54
N ARG A 343 -4.40 -20.38 -30.28
CA ARG A 343 -3.33 -19.76 -29.48
C ARG A 343 -2.03 -20.57 -29.54
N ALA A 344 -0.92 -19.95 -29.13
CA ALA A 344 0.41 -20.54 -29.19
C ALA A 344 0.57 -21.84 -28.37
N ASP A 345 -0.30 -22.10 -27.40
CA ASP A 345 -0.33 -23.33 -26.61
C ASP A 345 -1.51 -24.26 -26.95
N GLY A 346 -2.25 -23.97 -28.02
CA GLY A 346 -3.37 -24.76 -28.51
C GLY A 346 -4.69 -24.55 -27.76
N ARG A 347 -4.76 -23.65 -26.78
CA ARG A 347 -6.01 -23.28 -26.12
C ARG A 347 -6.89 -22.41 -27.02
N ASP A 348 -8.19 -22.43 -26.73
CA ASP A 348 -9.10 -21.40 -27.20
C ASP A 348 -8.92 -20.07 -26.43
N THR A 349 -9.69 -19.08 -26.83
CA THR A 349 -9.63 -17.71 -26.28
C THR A 349 -10.18 -17.58 -24.87
N ARG A 350 -10.91 -18.56 -24.34
CA ARG A 350 -11.61 -18.49 -23.04
C ARG A 350 -11.00 -19.37 -21.95
N THR A 351 -10.23 -20.38 -22.33
CA THR A 351 -9.73 -21.42 -21.44
C THR A 351 -8.56 -20.96 -20.58
N VAL A 352 -8.70 -21.14 -19.26
CA VAL A 352 -7.63 -20.95 -18.27
C VAL A 352 -6.67 -22.15 -18.29
N ARG A 353 -5.36 -21.92 -18.11
CA ARG A 353 -4.37 -23.03 -18.05
C ARG A 353 -4.62 -23.94 -16.84
N PRO A 354 -4.12 -25.19 -16.86
CA PRO A 354 -4.21 -26.09 -15.71
C PRO A 354 -3.68 -25.45 -14.42
N ILE A 355 -4.42 -25.62 -13.34
CA ILE A 355 -4.09 -25.08 -12.02
C ILE A 355 -3.75 -26.22 -11.06
N TRP A 356 -2.63 -26.09 -10.36
CA TRP A 356 -2.25 -26.95 -9.24
C TRP A 356 -1.94 -26.09 -8.01
N ILE A 357 -2.46 -26.52 -6.87
CA ILE A 357 -2.39 -25.77 -5.61
C ILE A 357 -2.01 -26.72 -4.48
N GLN A 358 -1.12 -26.27 -3.60
CA GLN A 358 -0.80 -26.96 -2.35
C GLN A 358 -0.69 -25.95 -1.20
N ALA A 359 -1.49 -26.13 -0.14
CA ALA A 359 -1.44 -25.34 1.09
C ALA A 359 -1.72 -26.27 2.32
N PRO A 360 -0.81 -26.38 3.30
CA PRO A 360 0.48 -25.70 3.39
C PRO A 360 1.53 -26.28 2.43
N TYR A 361 2.53 -25.47 2.10
CA TYR A 361 3.73 -25.91 1.37
C TYR A 361 4.99 -25.90 2.23
N LEU A 362 5.17 -24.86 3.05
CA LEU A 362 6.30 -24.70 3.96
C LEU A 362 5.91 -25.08 5.40
N PRO A 363 6.70 -25.93 6.10
CA PRO A 363 6.33 -26.43 7.42
C PRO A 363 6.44 -25.39 8.53
N ARG A 364 7.25 -24.34 8.36
CA ARG A 364 7.55 -23.34 9.41
C ARG A 364 6.94 -21.96 9.17
N ALA A 365 6.40 -21.72 7.97
CA ALA A 365 5.71 -20.47 7.70
C ALA A 365 4.45 -20.39 8.57
N HIS A 366 4.00 -19.17 8.88
CA HIS A 366 2.70 -19.04 9.56
C HIS A 366 1.58 -19.48 8.64
N GLY A 367 1.65 -19.14 7.36
CA GLY A 367 0.88 -19.78 6.30
C GLY A 367 1.65 -19.78 4.98
N SER A 368 1.39 -20.78 4.13
CA SER A 368 2.07 -20.90 2.85
C SER A 368 1.20 -21.58 1.80
N ALA A 369 1.36 -21.18 0.55
CA ALA A 369 0.69 -21.82 -0.56
C ALA A 369 1.56 -21.80 -1.81
N MET A 370 1.68 -22.96 -2.45
CA MET A 370 2.19 -23.06 -3.81
C MET A 370 1.01 -22.94 -4.77
N PHE A 371 1.03 -21.95 -5.65
CA PHE A 371 0.03 -21.77 -6.70
C PHE A 371 0.72 -21.86 -8.07
N THR A 372 0.30 -22.81 -8.89
CA THR A 372 0.79 -23.00 -10.24
C THR A 372 -0.36 -22.90 -11.23
N ARG A 373 -0.20 -22.08 -12.27
CA ARG A 373 -1.13 -21.96 -13.40
C ARG A 373 -0.35 -22.05 -14.70
N GLY A 374 -0.44 -23.19 -15.38
CA GLY A 374 0.45 -23.53 -16.49
C GLY A 374 1.93 -23.42 -16.09
N GLU A 375 2.74 -22.73 -16.90
CA GLU A 375 4.16 -22.46 -16.62
C GLU A 375 4.37 -21.15 -15.83
N THR A 376 3.44 -20.84 -14.90
CA THR A 376 3.58 -19.72 -13.96
C THR A 376 3.34 -20.22 -12.55
N GLN A 377 4.37 -20.14 -11.72
CA GLN A 377 4.37 -20.70 -10.37
C GLN A 377 4.83 -19.66 -9.36
N VAL A 378 4.07 -19.52 -8.27
CA VAL A 378 4.38 -18.60 -7.18
C VAL A 378 4.24 -19.32 -5.84
N LEU A 379 5.25 -19.17 -5.00
CA LEU A 379 5.20 -19.51 -3.59
C LEU A 379 4.75 -18.28 -2.80
N GLY A 380 3.52 -18.32 -2.29
CA GLY A 380 2.99 -17.31 -1.37
C GLY A 380 3.29 -17.71 0.07
N THR A 381 3.83 -16.78 0.86
CA THR A 381 4.09 -16.97 2.29
C THR A 381 3.48 -15.82 3.09
N ALA A 382 2.69 -16.14 4.11
CA ALA A 382 2.15 -15.19 5.07
C ALA A 382 2.93 -15.30 6.39
N THR A 383 3.30 -14.15 6.96
CA THR A 383 3.93 -14.00 8.27
C THR A 383 3.13 -13.00 9.08
N LEU A 384 2.90 -13.33 10.35
CA LEU A 384 2.16 -12.52 11.31
C LEU A 384 3.14 -11.94 12.31
N GLY A 385 3.13 -10.63 12.45
CA GLY A 385 3.98 -9.86 13.34
C GLY A 385 3.17 -9.07 14.36
N THR A 386 3.89 -8.45 15.27
CA THR A 386 3.38 -7.51 16.26
C THR A 386 3.30 -6.11 15.68
N GLU A 387 2.76 -5.14 16.41
CA GLU A 387 2.74 -3.74 15.98
C GLU A 387 4.13 -3.14 15.74
N ARG A 388 5.19 -3.66 16.39
CA ARG A 388 6.58 -3.20 16.12
C ARG A 388 7.11 -3.61 14.75
N ASP A 389 6.46 -4.58 14.10
CA ASP A 389 6.85 -5.07 12.78
C ASP A 389 6.20 -4.25 11.65
N GLU A 390 5.39 -3.23 11.97
CA GLU A 390 4.82 -2.32 10.98
C GLU A 390 5.92 -1.50 10.29
N ILE A 391 5.72 -1.18 9.01
CA ILE A 391 6.63 -0.29 8.31
C ILE A 391 6.23 1.15 8.59
N LEU A 392 7.19 1.98 9.01
CA LEU A 392 6.97 3.41 9.15
C LEU A 392 7.00 4.07 7.77
N ILE A 393 5.99 4.88 7.49
CA ILE A 393 5.89 5.66 6.27
C ILE A 393 6.47 7.05 6.53
N ASP A 394 7.48 7.43 5.75
CA ASP A 394 8.10 8.76 5.77
C ASP A 394 7.98 9.39 4.37
N ASP A 395 6.74 9.70 3.98
CA ASP A 395 6.40 10.39 2.74
C ASP A 395 5.58 11.67 3.03
N LEU A 396 4.92 12.23 2.00
CA LEU A 396 4.11 13.46 2.12
C LEU A 396 2.70 13.24 2.65
N SER A 397 2.27 11.99 2.81
CA SER A 397 0.94 11.65 3.30
C SER A 397 0.81 11.86 4.81
N ALA A 398 -0.43 11.79 5.30
CA ALA A 398 -0.70 11.75 6.72
C ALA A 398 -0.48 10.35 7.32
N GLU A 399 -0.32 9.31 6.49
CA GLU A 399 -0.10 7.94 6.95
C GLU A 399 1.29 7.82 7.59
N THR A 400 1.36 7.34 8.82
CA THR A 400 2.61 7.17 9.56
C THR A 400 3.14 5.74 9.52
N GLY A 401 2.31 4.77 9.13
CA GLY A 401 2.73 3.38 9.04
C GLY A 401 1.74 2.48 8.31
N ASP A 402 2.22 1.32 7.88
CA ASP A 402 1.42 0.30 7.20
C ASP A 402 1.55 -1.07 7.88
N LYS A 403 0.39 -1.61 8.25
CA LYS A 403 0.25 -2.90 8.94
C LYS A 403 0.05 -4.07 7.97
N PHE A 404 -0.12 -3.81 6.67
CA PHE A 404 -0.19 -4.85 5.65
C PHE A 404 0.91 -4.67 4.61
N LEU A 405 1.91 -5.55 4.67
CA LEU A 405 3.04 -5.56 3.75
C LEU A 405 2.84 -6.65 2.70
N LEU A 406 3.07 -6.31 1.44
CA LEU A 406 3.17 -7.30 0.38
C LEU A 406 4.45 -7.07 -0.42
N HIS A 407 5.30 -8.08 -0.45
CA HIS A 407 6.52 -8.07 -1.25
C HIS A 407 6.42 -9.09 -2.38
N TYR A 408 6.94 -8.69 -3.54
CA TYR A 408 6.95 -9.50 -4.75
C TYR A 408 8.38 -9.62 -5.24
N ASN A 409 8.85 -10.85 -5.45
CA ASN A 409 10.21 -11.12 -5.91
C ASN A 409 10.16 -11.83 -7.27
N PHE A 410 10.92 -11.31 -8.24
CA PHE A 410 11.00 -11.86 -9.59
C PHE A 410 12.45 -12.25 -9.95
N PRO A 411 12.95 -13.35 -9.37
CA PRO A 411 14.32 -13.78 -9.61
C PRO A 411 14.51 -14.27 -11.05
N PRO A 412 15.72 -14.14 -11.62
CA PRO A 412 15.98 -14.42 -13.04
C PRO A 412 15.80 -15.90 -13.41
N TYR A 413 15.92 -16.81 -12.43
CA TYR A 413 15.64 -18.23 -12.66
C TYR A 413 14.18 -18.49 -13.06
N SER A 414 13.24 -17.60 -12.69
CA SER A 414 11.82 -17.74 -13.01
C SER A 414 11.52 -17.66 -14.50
N THR A 415 12.39 -17.01 -15.28
CA THR A 415 12.32 -16.98 -16.75
C THR A 415 13.42 -17.82 -17.41
N GLY A 416 14.29 -18.46 -16.63
CA GLY A 416 15.45 -19.20 -17.12
C GLY A 416 16.59 -18.30 -17.63
N GLU A 417 16.66 -17.06 -17.14
CA GLU A 417 17.68 -16.08 -17.51
C GLU A 417 18.79 -15.98 -16.45
N VAL A 418 19.92 -15.37 -16.83
CA VAL A 418 21.00 -15.00 -15.91
C VAL A 418 21.09 -13.48 -15.83
N LYS A 419 20.86 -12.93 -14.64
CA LYS A 419 20.98 -11.49 -14.36
C LYS A 419 21.65 -11.28 -13.00
N ARG A 420 22.29 -10.12 -12.82
CA ARG A 420 22.84 -9.75 -11.52
C ARG A 420 21.69 -9.57 -10.53
N MET A 421 21.77 -10.26 -9.38
CA MET A 421 20.84 -10.04 -8.28
C MET A 421 21.10 -8.66 -7.65
N GLY A 422 20.05 -7.84 -7.54
CA GLY A 422 20.10 -6.48 -7.01
C GLY A 422 18.90 -6.19 -6.11
N GLY A 423 18.68 -4.92 -5.81
CA GLY A 423 17.44 -4.47 -5.15
C GLY A 423 16.21 -4.65 -6.05
N GLN A 424 15.04 -4.43 -5.47
CA GLN A 424 13.76 -4.54 -6.18
C GLN A 424 13.68 -3.54 -7.33
N SER A 425 13.22 -4.02 -8.49
CA SER A 425 12.93 -3.18 -9.64
C SER A 425 11.61 -2.42 -9.49
N ARG A 426 11.44 -1.31 -10.22
CA ARG A 426 10.15 -0.57 -10.27
C ARG A 426 8.98 -1.46 -10.71
N ARG A 427 9.24 -2.47 -11.55
CA ARG A 427 8.22 -3.43 -12.00
C ARG A 427 7.78 -4.35 -10.87
N GLU A 428 8.72 -4.86 -10.06
CA GLU A 428 8.41 -5.70 -8.90
C GLU A 428 7.57 -4.93 -7.87
N ILE A 429 7.93 -3.67 -7.58
CA ILE A 429 7.16 -2.79 -6.69
C ILE A 429 5.75 -2.55 -7.25
N GLY A 430 5.63 -2.28 -8.56
CA GLY A 430 4.31 -2.12 -9.20
C GLY A 430 3.44 -3.37 -9.15
N HIS A 431 4.01 -4.56 -9.36
CA HIS A 431 3.29 -5.83 -9.21
C HIS A 431 2.90 -6.11 -7.75
N ALA A 432 3.77 -5.78 -6.80
CA ALA A 432 3.47 -5.87 -5.37
C ALA A 432 2.28 -4.98 -5.00
N ASN A 433 2.29 -3.71 -5.40
CA ASN A 433 1.19 -2.78 -5.14
C ASN A 433 -0.15 -3.26 -5.72
N LEU A 434 -0.15 -3.79 -6.95
CA LEU A 434 -1.37 -4.36 -7.54
C LEU A 434 -1.92 -5.52 -6.70
N ALA A 435 -1.06 -6.46 -6.29
CA ALA A 435 -1.47 -7.58 -5.46
C ALA A 435 -1.90 -7.14 -4.05
N LYS A 436 -1.23 -6.12 -3.50
CA LYS A 436 -1.52 -5.53 -2.19
C LYS A 436 -2.90 -4.89 -2.19
N ARG A 437 -3.22 -4.08 -3.21
CA ARG A 437 -4.55 -3.48 -3.40
C ARG A 437 -5.65 -4.55 -3.47
N ALA A 438 -5.41 -5.60 -4.26
CA ALA A 438 -6.37 -6.69 -4.43
C ALA A 438 -6.69 -7.42 -3.12
N LEU A 439 -5.68 -7.71 -2.28
CA LEU A 439 -5.85 -8.46 -1.04
C LEU A 439 -6.32 -7.58 0.12
N ARG A 440 -5.90 -6.30 0.18
CA ARG A 440 -6.29 -5.36 1.25
C ARG A 440 -7.81 -5.22 1.36
N ALA A 441 -8.53 -5.29 0.25
CA ALA A 441 -9.99 -5.19 0.19
C ALA A 441 -10.75 -6.26 0.99
N VAL A 442 -10.10 -7.39 1.33
CA VAL A 442 -10.74 -8.50 2.08
C VAL A 442 -10.08 -8.76 3.44
N LEU A 443 -9.09 -7.96 3.83
CA LEU A 443 -8.41 -8.14 5.11
C LEU A 443 -9.32 -7.73 6.28
N PRO A 444 -9.20 -8.42 7.43
CA PRO A 444 -9.81 -7.95 8.67
C PRO A 444 -9.20 -6.62 9.10
N THR A 445 -9.96 -5.83 9.87
CA THR A 445 -9.41 -4.62 10.51
C THR A 445 -8.44 -5.02 11.61
N PHE A 446 -7.50 -4.12 11.94
CA PHE A 446 -6.54 -4.36 13.01
C PHE A 446 -7.22 -4.57 14.38
N GLU A 447 -8.37 -3.93 14.62
CA GLU A 447 -9.16 -4.15 15.84
C GLU A 447 -9.64 -5.61 15.97
N THR A 448 -10.07 -6.20 14.85
CA THR A 448 -10.58 -7.58 14.82
C THR A 448 -9.48 -8.63 14.74
N PHE A 449 -8.35 -8.29 14.12
CA PHE A 449 -7.20 -9.16 13.96
C PHE A 449 -5.91 -8.35 14.17
N PRO A 450 -5.46 -8.19 15.43
CA PRO A 450 -4.39 -7.25 15.82
C PRO A 450 -2.98 -7.76 15.49
N TYR A 451 -2.76 -8.12 14.23
CA TYR A 451 -1.49 -8.55 13.69
C TYR A 451 -1.07 -7.64 12.55
N VAL A 452 0.24 -7.36 12.49
CA VAL A 452 0.86 -6.91 11.25
C VAL A 452 0.97 -8.12 10.34
N ILE A 453 0.55 -7.96 9.08
CA ILE A 453 0.51 -9.05 8.12
C ILE A 453 1.54 -8.77 7.02
N ARG A 454 2.48 -9.69 6.83
CA ARG A 454 3.41 -9.66 5.71
C ARG A 454 3.15 -10.84 4.78
N VAL A 455 2.85 -10.54 3.51
CA VAL A 455 2.78 -11.53 2.43
C VAL A 455 4.01 -11.38 1.53
N VAL A 456 4.62 -12.49 1.15
CA VAL A 456 5.70 -12.54 0.15
C VAL A 456 5.29 -13.48 -0.97
N GLY A 457 5.33 -13.00 -2.21
CA GLY A 457 5.17 -13.81 -3.41
C GLY A 457 6.50 -14.01 -4.11
N ASP A 458 7.08 -15.20 -3.97
CA ASP A 458 8.29 -15.61 -4.67
C ASP A 458 7.93 -16.30 -5.99
N VAL A 459 8.27 -15.66 -7.11
CA VAL A 459 7.97 -16.21 -8.44
C VAL A 459 9.02 -17.25 -8.81
N LEU A 460 8.57 -18.50 -8.98
CA LEU A 460 9.43 -19.65 -9.29
C LEU A 460 9.50 -19.96 -10.78
N GLU A 461 8.39 -19.74 -11.48
CA GLU A 461 8.27 -19.86 -12.93
C GLU A 461 7.39 -18.73 -13.46
N SER A 462 7.70 -18.20 -14.65
CA SER A 462 6.88 -17.16 -15.29
C SER A 462 6.76 -17.34 -16.80
N ASN A 463 5.52 -17.60 -17.20
CA ASN A 463 5.06 -17.55 -18.59
C ASN A 463 3.68 -16.89 -18.69
N GLY A 464 3.47 -15.80 -17.96
CA GLY A 464 2.22 -15.02 -18.03
C GLY A 464 1.67 -14.70 -16.66
N SER A 465 1.64 -13.41 -16.35
CA SER A 465 1.01 -12.81 -15.17
C SER A 465 1.28 -13.48 -13.81
N SER A 466 2.56 -13.56 -13.46
CA SER A 466 3.00 -13.90 -12.11
C SER A 466 2.39 -12.99 -11.03
N SER A 467 2.07 -11.73 -11.33
CA SER A 467 1.35 -10.83 -10.40
C SER A 467 -0.02 -11.38 -9.96
N MET A 468 -0.78 -11.99 -10.88
CA MET A 468 -2.09 -12.58 -10.55
C MET A 468 -1.94 -13.89 -9.79
N ALA A 469 -0.92 -14.68 -10.13
CA ALA A 469 -0.55 -15.85 -9.34
C ALA A 469 -0.13 -15.47 -7.90
N THR A 470 0.54 -14.33 -7.71
CA THR A 470 0.84 -13.79 -6.37
C THR A 470 -0.42 -13.44 -5.58
N VAL A 471 -1.45 -12.89 -6.21
CA VAL A 471 -2.74 -12.64 -5.54
C VAL A 471 -3.37 -13.95 -5.06
N CYS A 472 -3.45 -14.96 -5.94
CA CYS A 472 -4.02 -16.26 -5.59
C CYS A 472 -3.20 -16.94 -4.46
N ALA A 473 -1.87 -16.99 -4.59
CA ALA A 473 -0.98 -17.57 -3.58
C ALA A 473 -1.00 -16.78 -2.26
N GLY A 474 -1.13 -15.46 -2.33
CA GLY A 474 -1.29 -14.58 -1.17
C GLY A 474 -2.61 -14.83 -0.44
N SER A 475 -3.73 -14.91 -1.17
CA SER A 475 -5.04 -15.26 -0.60
C SER A 475 -4.99 -16.61 0.11
N LEU A 476 -4.42 -17.63 -0.53
CA LEU A 476 -4.31 -18.97 0.06
C LEU A 476 -3.36 -19.00 1.27
N SER A 477 -2.23 -18.27 1.23
CA SER A 477 -1.30 -18.24 2.36
C SER A 477 -1.86 -17.49 3.57
N LEU A 478 -2.68 -16.45 3.36
CA LEU A 478 -3.45 -15.79 4.42
C LEU A 478 -4.47 -16.76 5.06
N MET A 479 -5.22 -17.49 4.24
CA MET A 479 -6.17 -18.50 4.72
C MET A 479 -5.46 -19.62 5.48
N ASP A 480 -4.34 -20.12 4.98
CA ASP A 480 -3.53 -21.15 5.62
C ASP A 480 -2.91 -20.66 6.94
N ALA A 481 -2.59 -19.36 7.05
CA ALA A 481 -2.14 -18.73 8.29
C ALA A 481 -3.24 -18.56 9.34
N GLY A 482 -4.50 -18.84 9.00
CA GLY A 482 -5.66 -18.61 9.87
C GLY A 482 -6.06 -17.14 9.96
N VAL A 483 -5.66 -16.31 8.99
CA VAL A 483 -6.16 -14.92 8.90
C VAL A 483 -7.64 -14.96 8.51
N PRO A 484 -8.54 -14.32 9.27
CA PRO A 484 -9.97 -14.32 8.98
C PRO A 484 -10.30 -13.31 7.87
N ILE A 485 -9.79 -13.56 6.66
CA ILE A 485 -10.15 -12.76 5.49
C ILE A 485 -11.65 -12.91 5.20
N LYS A 486 -12.29 -11.83 4.74
CA LYS A 486 -13.72 -11.78 4.43
C LYS A 486 -14.12 -12.86 3.41
N THR A 487 -13.32 -13.00 2.37
CA THR A 487 -13.52 -13.98 1.29
C THR A 487 -12.23 -14.12 0.46
N PRO A 488 -11.97 -15.26 -0.21
CA PRO A 488 -10.78 -15.42 -1.06
C PRO A 488 -10.81 -14.50 -2.28
N VAL A 489 -9.61 -14.08 -2.72
CA VAL A 489 -9.42 -13.23 -3.90
C VAL A 489 -8.59 -13.98 -4.94
N ALA A 490 -9.05 -14.01 -6.19
CA ALA A 490 -8.29 -14.53 -7.32
C ALA A 490 -7.99 -13.44 -8.34
N GLY A 491 -6.90 -13.63 -9.09
CA GLY A 491 -6.50 -12.77 -10.19
C GLY A 491 -6.43 -13.50 -11.52
N VAL A 492 -6.82 -12.83 -12.61
CA VAL A 492 -6.64 -13.30 -13.98
C VAL A 492 -6.02 -12.20 -14.83
N ALA A 493 -5.14 -12.58 -15.76
CA ALA A 493 -4.66 -11.68 -16.80
C ALA A 493 -5.34 -12.01 -18.11
N MET A 494 -5.70 -10.95 -18.80
CA MET A 494 -6.49 -10.95 -20.00
C MET A 494 -5.74 -10.14 -21.05
N GLY A 495 -5.98 -10.45 -22.31
CA GLY A 495 -5.44 -9.68 -23.41
C GLY A 495 -6.46 -9.50 -24.51
N LEU A 496 -6.12 -8.66 -25.48
CA LEU A 496 -6.94 -8.45 -26.66
C LEU A 496 -6.04 -8.28 -27.88
N VAL A 497 -6.43 -8.93 -28.96
CA VAL A 497 -5.84 -8.77 -30.30
C VAL A 497 -6.92 -8.17 -31.20
N MET A 498 -6.60 -7.08 -31.89
CA MET A 498 -7.51 -6.37 -32.78
C MET A 498 -6.84 -5.99 -34.11
N GLU A 499 -7.51 -6.27 -35.22
CA GLU A 499 -7.04 -5.88 -36.54
C GLU A 499 -8.20 -5.61 -37.49
N SER A 500 -8.19 -4.44 -38.14
CA SER A 500 -9.23 -4.02 -39.10
C SER A 500 -10.66 -4.18 -38.57
N GLY A 501 -10.89 -3.85 -37.30
CA GLY A 501 -12.20 -3.96 -36.62
C GLY A 501 -12.57 -5.36 -36.11
N ARG A 502 -11.84 -6.42 -36.49
CA ARG A 502 -11.99 -7.76 -35.88
C ARG A 502 -11.17 -7.82 -34.60
N TYR A 503 -11.71 -8.42 -33.54
CA TYR A 503 -10.96 -8.62 -32.29
C TYR A 503 -11.25 -9.98 -31.63
N LYS A 504 -10.32 -10.39 -30.76
CA LYS A 504 -10.44 -11.55 -29.87
C LYS A 504 -9.93 -11.20 -28.48
N ILE A 505 -10.72 -11.53 -27.46
CA ILE A 505 -10.36 -11.39 -26.04
C ILE A 505 -9.74 -12.70 -25.57
N LEU A 506 -8.54 -12.63 -25.01
CA LEU A 506 -7.75 -13.78 -24.57
C LEU A 506 -7.79 -13.91 -23.05
N THR A 507 -8.17 -15.08 -22.55
CA THR A 507 -8.13 -15.42 -21.13
C THR A 507 -6.79 -16.06 -20.75
N ASP A 508 -6.24 -15.64 -19.60
CA ASP A 508 -5.01 -16.20 -19.01
C ASP A 508 -3.85 -16.19 -20.02
N ILE A 509 -3.45 -14.96 -20.39
CA ILE A 509 -2.46 -14.72 -21.44
C ILE A 509 -1.07 -15.24 -21.08
N LEU A 510 -0.37 -15.72 -22.11
CA LEU A 510 1.04 -16.07 -22.08
C LEU A 510 1.93 -14.82 -22.17
N GLY A 511 3.20 -14.93 -21.78
CA GLY A 511 4.17 -13.83 -21.96
C GLY A 511 4.35 -13.42 -23.42
N LEU A 512 4.22 -14.36 -24.35
CA LEU A 512 4.24 -14.09 -25.80
C LEU A 512 3.01 -13.29 -26.23
N GLU A 513 1.82 -13.64 -25.73
CA GLU A 513 0.56 -12.98 -26.10
C GLU A 513 0.50 -11.55 -25.53
N ASP A 514 1.06 -11.31 -24.35
CA ASP A 514 1.22 -9.97 -23.76
C ASP A 514 2.08 -9.04 -24.65
N ALA A 515 3.21 -9.55 -25.14
CA ALA A 515 4.10 -8.78 -26.01
C ALA A 515 3.47 -8.40 -27.36
N LEU A 516 2.52 -9.21 -27.84
CA LEU A 516 1.94 -9.07 -29.18
C LEU A 516 0.51 -8.51 -29.19
N GLY A 517 -0.16 -8.55 -28.04
CA GLY A 517 -1.51 -8.03 -27.83
C GLY A 517 -1.56 -6.51 -27.83
N ASP A 518 -2.74 -6.00 -28.15
CA ASP A 518 -3.04 -4.58 -28.30
C ASP A 518 -3.57 -3.94 -27.00
N MET A 519 -4.09 -4.78 -26.11
CA MET A 519 -4.40 -4.43 -24.73
C MET A 519 -4.06 -5.62 -23.83
N ASP A 520 -3.47 -5.33 -22.68
CA ASP A 520 -3.33 -6.27 -21.58
C ASP A 520 -4.01 -5.70 -20.34
N PHE A 521 -4.78 -6.54 -19.64
CA PHE A 521 -5.38 -6.12 -18.38
C PHE A 521 -5.43 -7.25 -17.36
N LYS A 522 -5.43 -6.85 -16.11
CA LYS A 522 -5.33 -7.71 -14.94
C LYS A 522 -6.52 -7.39 -14.05
N VAL A 523 -7.32 -8.40 -13.73
CA VAL A 523 -8.51 -8.26 -12.89
C VAL A 523 -8.35 -9.15 -11.68
N CYS A 524 -8.46 -8.57 -10.50
CA CYS A 524 -8.53 -9.27 -9.24
C CYS A 524 -9.89 -9.07 -8.60
N GLY A 525 -10.36 -10.05 -7.86
CA GLY A 525 -11.61 -9.92 -7.13
C GLY A 525 -12.06 -11.20 -6.48
N THR A 526 -13.22 -11.08 -5.86
CA THR A 526 -13.93 -12.14 -5.18
C THR A 526 -15.04 -12.66 -6.10
N ALA A 527 -15.90 -13.52 -5.57
CA ALA A 527 -17.13 -13.89 -6.26
C ALA A 527 -18.14 -12.74 -6.34
N ALA A 528 -18.10 -11.79 -5.40
CA ALA A 528 -19.06 -10.68 -5.31
C ALA A 528 -18.69 -9.51 -6.24
N GLY A 529 -17.40 -9.24 -6.43
CA GLY A 529 -16.96 -8.13 -7.27
C GLY A 529 -15.45 -8.03 -7.43
N VAL A 530 -15.02 -6.96 -8.09
CA VAL A 530 -13.62 -6.64 -8.38
C VAL A 530 -13.00 -5.93 -7.18
N THR A 531 -11.76 -6.30 -6.85
CA THR A 531 -10.97 -5.65 -5.79
C THR A 531 -9.78 -4.86 -6.34
N ALA A 532 -9.28 -5.22 -7.52
CA ALA A 532 -8.30 -4.42 -8.24
C ALA A 532 -8.40 -4.64 -9.76
N LEU A 533 -8.09 -3.59 -10.52
CA LEU A 533 -8.05 -3.61 -11.98
C LEU A 533 -6.79 -2.88 -12.44
N GLN A 534 -6.08 -3.42 -13.42
CA GLN A 534 -5.00 -2.71 -14.10
C GLN A 534 -5.14 -2.96 -15.60
N MET A 535 -5.16 -1.91 -16.40
CA MET A 535 -5.23 -2.00 -17.87
C MET A 535 -4.10 -1.18 -18.50
N ASP A 536 -3.48 -1.74 -19.53
CA ASP A 536 -2.51 -1.08 -20.41
C ASP A 536 -3.00 -1.26 -21.85
N ILE A 537 -3.27 -0.16 -22.53
CA ILE A 537 -3.82 -0.11 -23.88
C ILE A 537 -2.77 0.49 -24.82
N LYS A 538 -2.44 -0.25 -25.87
CA LYS A 538 -1.35 0.10 -26.82
C LYS A 538 -1.87 0.68 -28.13
N ILE A 539 -3.18 0.59 -28.39
CA ILE A 539 -3.83 1.05 -29.62
C ILE A 539 -5.06 1.91 -29.32
N THR A 540 -5.51 2.66 -30.32
CA THR A 540 -6.82 3.31 -30.31
C THR A 540 -7.92 2.32 -30.72
N GLY A 541 -9.19 2.65 -30.46
CA GLY A 541 -10.34 1.89 -30.97
C GLY A 541 -10.92 0.83 -30.03
N ILE A 542 -10.47 0.77 -28.78
CA ILE A 542 -11.12 -0.06 -27.75
C ILE A 542 -12.33 0.69 -27.20
N THR A 543 -13.53 0.22 -27.56
CA THR A 543 -14.78 0.84 -27.12
C THR A 543 -15.20 0.36 -25.73
N PRO A 544 -16.09 1.09 -25.04
CA PRO A 544 -16.64 0.63 -23.77
C PRO A 544 -17.35 -0.72 -23.84
N GLU A 545 -17.98 -1.05 -24.96
CA GLU A 545 -18.62 -2.36 -25.20
C GLU A 545 -17.59 -3.49 -25.15
N ILE A 546 -16.45 -3.30 -25.83
CA ILE A 546 -15.33 -4.26 -25.80
C ILE A 546 -14.81 -4.42 -24.37
N MET A 547 -14.73 -3.34 -23.59
CA MET A 547 -14.31 -3.41 -22.19
C MET A 547 -15.31 -4.21 -21.33
N ARG A 548 -16.62 -4.02 -21.52
CA ARG A 548 -17.66 -4.80 -20.82
C ARG A 548 -17.54 -6.28 -21.13
N GLU A 549 -17.41 -6.65 -22.40
CA GLU A 549 -17.21 -8.04 -22.82
C GLU A 549 -15.94 -8.64 -22.20
N ALA A 550 -14.85 -7.88 -22.20
CA ALA A 550 -13.57 -8.32 -21.67
C ALA A 550 -13.62 -8.54 -20.15
N LEU A 551 -14.27 -7.66 -19.40
CA LEU A 551 -14.48 -7.81 -17.96
C LEU A 551 -15.45 -8.96 -17.63
N ALA A 552 -16.48 -9.19 -18.44
CA ALA A 552 -17.38 -10.34 -18.28
C ALA A 552 -16.63 -11.66 -18.47
N GLN A 553 -15.81 -11.78 -19.51
CA GLN A 553 -14.96 -12.96 -19.71
C GLN A 553 -13.92 -13.12 -18.59
N ALA A 554 -13.36 -12.01 -18.08
CA ALA A 554 -12.46 -12.04 -16.93
C ALA A 554 -13.15 -12.53 -15.66
N LYS A 555 -14.42 -12.17 -15.43
CA LYS A 555 -15.23 -12.64 -14.31
C LYS A 555 -15.41 -14.16 -14.34
N GLU A 556 -15.76 -14.72 -15.49
CA GLU A 556 -15.87 -16.18 -15.66
C GLU A 556 -14.56 -16.90 -15.29
N ALA A 557 -13.43 -16.40 -15.80
CA ALA A 557 -12.12 -16.96 -15.52
C ALA A 557 -11.73 -16.82 -14.03
N ARG A 558 -12.02 -15.67 -13.42
CA ARG A 558 -11.80 -15.40 -11.99
C ARG A 558 -12.59 -16.38 -11.12
N LEU A 559 -13.87 -16.59 -11.42
CA LEU A 559 -14.73 -17.55 -10.71
C LEU A 559 -14.23 -18.99 -10.87
N HIS A 560 -13.76 -19.36 -12.06
CA HIS A 560 -13.14 -20.67 -12.30
C HIS A 560 -11.89 -20.88 -11.41
N ILE A 561 -11.00 -19.88 -11.34
CA ILE A 561 -9.80 -19.93 -10.50
C ILE A 561 -10.17 -20.00 -9.01
N LEU A 562 -11.15 -19.21 -8.56
CA LEU A 562 -11.67 -19.28 -7.18
C LEU A 562 -12.21 -20.68 -6.85
N GLY A 563 -12.90 -21.33 -7.80
CA GLY A 563 -13.34 -22.71 -7.65
C GLY A 563 -12.17 -23.67 -7.41
N LYS A 564 -11.09 -23.55 -8.19
CA LYS A 564 -9.86 -24.34 -7.97
C LYS A 564 -9.17 -24.05 -6.64
N MET A 565 -9.17 -22.79 -6.20
CA MET A 565 -8.66 -22.44 -4.88
C MET A 565 -9.50 -23.06 -3.76
N ALA A 566 -10.82 -23.04 -3.88
CA ALA A 566 -11.73 -23.64 -2.90
C ALA A 566 -11.61 -25.18 -2.84
N GLU A 567 -11.33 -25.85 -3.95
CA GLU A 567 -11.01 -27.29 -3.97
C GLU A 567 -9.77 -27.61 -3.10
N ALA A 568 -8.77 -26.73 -3.06
CA ALA A 568 -7.52 -26.94 -2.34
C ALA A 568 -7.58 -26.48 -0.86
N LEU A 569 -8.23 -25.35 -0.59
CA LEU A 569 -8.41 -24.80 0.75
C LEU A 569 -9.78 -24.10 0.83
N PRO A 570 -10.85 -24.78 1.29
CA PRO A 570 -12.22 -24.27 1.23
C PRO A 570 -12.49 -23.02 2.08
N ALA A 571 -11.77 -22.86 3.20
CA ALA A 571 -11.96 -21.77 4.15
C ALA A 571 -10.63 -21.46 4.88
N PRO A 572 -10.48 -20.26 5.47
CA PRO A 572 -9.39 -19.98 6.40
C PRO A 572 -9.30 -21.04 7.50
N ARG A 573 -8.07 -21.38 7.93
CA ARG A 573 -7.86 -22.27 9.08
C ARG A 573 -8.51 -21.66 10.33
N SER A 574 -9.14 -22.48 11.14
CA SER A 574 -9.79 -22.05 12.39
C SER A 574 -8.81 -21.64 13.48
N GLU A 575 -7.56 -22.12 13.38
CA GLU A 575 -6.50 -21.83 14.33
C GLU A 575 -5.29 -21.26 13.60
N LEU A 576 -4.62 -20.29 14.23
CA LEU A 576 -3.33 -19.80 13.78
C LEU A 576 -2.26 -20.90 13.86
N SER A 577 -1.23 -20.79 13.05
CA SER A 577 -0.03 -21.63 13.13
C SER A 577 0.55 -21.66 14.55
N THR A 578 1.14 -22.79 14.93
CA THR A 578 1.85 -22.96 16.20
C THR A 578 3.09 -22.08 16.30
N TYR A 579 3.63 -21.64 15.16
CA TYR A 579 4.78 -20.73 15.09
C TYR A 579 4.38 -19.25 15.08
N ALA A 580 3.10 -18.95 14.87
CA ALA A 580 2.61 -17.57 14.90
C ALA A 580 2.58 -17.04 16.35
N PRO A 581 2.92 -15.76 16.57
CA PRO A 581 2.78 -15.15 17.89
C PRO A 581 1.31 -15.19 18.32
N ARG A 582 1.04 -15.60 19.56
CA ARG A 582 -0.29 -15.56 20.18
C ARG A 582 -0.49 -14.22 20.86
N ILE A 583 -1.71 -13.70 20.83
CA ILE A 583 -2.10 -12.47 21.49
C ILE A 583 -3.01 -12.80 22.66
N LEU A 584 -2.61 -12.39 23.86
CA LEU A 584 -3.50 -12.30 25.01
C LEU A 584 -3.90 -10.83 25.17
N THR A 585 -5.20 -10.57 25.15
CA THR A 585 -5.75 -9.22 25.36
C THR A 585 -6.43 -9.17 26.72
N THR A 586 -6.12 -8.14 27.49
CA THR A 586 -6.81 -7.82 28.75
C THR A 586 -7.09 -6.31 28.80
N LYS A 587 -8.10 -5.91 29.57
CA LYS A 587 -8.42 -4.50 29.77
C LYS A 587 -8.12 -4.11 31.21
N VAL A 588 -7.38 -3.03 31.40
CA VAL A 588 -6.99 -2.50 32.71
C VAL A 588 -7.56 -1.10 32.90
N PRO A 589 -7.75 -0.65 34.16
CA PRO A 589 -8.10 0.74 34.43
C PRO A 589 -7.04 1.72 33.89
N VAL A 590 -7.47 2.82 33.28
CA VAL A 590 -6.59 3.81 32.61
C VAL A 590 -5.58 4.44 33.58
N ASP A 591 -6.00 4.66 34.82
CA ASP A 591 -5.16 5.17 35.92
C ASP A 591 -4.05 4.17 36.34
N SER A 592 -4.22 2.89 36.03
CA SER A 592 -3.24 1.84 36.31
C SER A 592 -2.20 1.65 35.20
N ILE A 593 -2.36 2.28 34.03
CA ILE A 593 -1.38 2.22 32.92
C ILE A 593 0.02 2.67 33.40
N GLY A 594 0.08 3.77 34.17
CA GLY A 594 1.34 4.28 34.70
C GLY A 594 2.09 3.29 35.60
N LYS A 595 1.36 2.43 36.33
CA LYS A 595 1.94 1.40 37.20
C LYS A 595 2.57 0.26 36.38
N ILE A 596 1.95 -0.11 35.26
CA ILE A 596 2.44 -1.16 34.35
C ILE A 596 3.70 -0.69 33.62
N ILE A 597 3.71 0.54 33.11
CA ILE A 597 4.86 1.10 32.38
C ILE A 597 6.03 1.35 33.36
N GLY A 598 5.73 1.93 34.53
CA GLY A 598 6.71 2.32 35.52
C GLY A 598 7.59 3.51 35.08
N PRO A 599 8.43 4.05 35.98
CA PRO A 599 9.28 5.19 35.67
C PRO A 599 10.25 4.88 34.52
N GLY A 600 10.17 5.65 33.44
CA GLY A 600 11.02 5.51 32.24
C GLY A 600 10.81 4.20 31.46
N GLY A 601 9.68 3.50 31.64
CA GLY A 601 9.42 2.22 31.00
C GLY A 601 10.17 1.03 31.62
N LYS A 602 10.67 1.16 32.86
CA LYS A 602 11.44 0.10 33.51
C LYS A 602 10.62 -1.16 33.74
N ASN A 603 9.38 -1.03 34.24
CA ASN A 603 8.54 -2.17 34.60
C ASN A 603 8.08 -2.94 33.36
N ILE A 604 7.69 -2.23 32.31
CA ILE A 604 7.30 -2.88 31.05
C ILE A 604 8.48 -3.63 30.41
N ARG A 605 9.70 -3.07 30.44
CA ARG A 605 10.91 -3.78 29.96
C ARG A 605 11.23 -5.04 30.77
N GLU A 606 10.97 -5.03 32.07
CA GLU A 606 11.14 -6.21 32.92
C GLU A 606 10.12 -7.29 32.57
N LEU A 607 8.86 -6.91 32.34
CA LEU A 607 7.84 -7.84 31.85
C LEU A 607 8.19 -8.38 30.46
N GLU A 608 8.71 -7.55 29.56
CA GLU A 608 9.13 -7.97 28.23
C GLU A 608 10.33 -8.91 28.25
N SER A 609 11.18 -8.84 29.28
CA SER A 609 12.33 -9.75 29.46
C SER A 609 11.92 -11.22 29.67
N LEU A 610 10.65 -11.48 30.00
CA LEU A 610 10.07 -12.82 30.10
C LEU A 610 9.77 -13.45 28.73
N GLY A 611 10.07 -12.75 27.63
CA GLY A 611 9.90 -13.26 26.27
C GLY A 611 8.55 -12.95 25.63
N ALA A 612 7.81 -11.99 26.18
CA ALA A 612 6.60 -11.44 25.55
C ALA A 612 6.81 -9.97 25.18
N GLN A 613 6.07 -9.49 24.19
CA GLN A 613 6.01 -8.07 23.85
C GLN A 613 4.68 -7.50 24.32
N ILE A 614 4.70 -6.29 24.88
CA ILE A 614 3.52 -5.70 25.50
C ILE A 614 3.21 -4.37 24.82
N THR A 615 1.96 -4.21 24.40
CA THR A 615 1.42 -2.95 23.88
C THR A 615 0.27 -2.52 24.77
N ILE A 616 0.22 -1.23 25.11
CA ILE A 616 -0.80 -0.65 25.97
C ILE A 616 -1.41 0.55 25.24
N ASP A 617 -2.70 0.47 24.97
CA ASP A 617 -3.48 1.56 24.37
C ASP A 617 -3.90 2.57 25.44
N GLU A 618 -4.20 3.80 25.02
CA GLU A 618 -4.67 4.87 25.90
C GLU A 618 -6.01 4.55 26.59
N ASP A 619 -6.81 3.64 26.01
CA ASP A 619 -8.10 3.20 26.55
C ASP A 619 -7.96 2.09 27.64
N GLY A 620 -6.72 1.71 27.98
CA GLY A 620 -6.42 0.65 28.94
C GLY A 620 -6.40 -0.75 28.33
N THR A 621 -6.47 -0.91 27.01
CA THR A 621 -6.30 -2.22 26.37
C THR A 621 -4.83 -2.63 26.38
N VAL A 622 -4.53 -3.79 26.97
CA VAL A 622 -3.19 -4.38 27.02
C VAL A 622 -3.15 -5.61 26.14
N ARG A 623 -2.25 -5.63 25.15
CA ARG A 623 -1.99 -6.77 24.26
C ARG A 623 -0.61 -7.35 24.56
N ILE A 624 -0.58 -8.65 24.87
CA ILE A 624 0.63 -9.41 25.17
C ILE A 624 0.86 -10.39 24.04
N PHE A 625 1.97 -10.21 23.32
CA PHE A 625 2.36 -11.02 22.16
C PHE A 625 3.48 -11.99 22.57
N SER A 626 3.31 -13.28 22.32
CA SER A 626 4.37 -14.27 22.58
C SER A 626 4.20 -15.51 21.70
N SER A 627 5.31 -16.11 21.26
CA SER A 627 5.29 -17.46 20.66
C SER A 627 5.17 -18.58 21.70
N ASP A 628 5.42 -18.29 22.98
CA ASP A 628 5.27 -19.21 24.10
C ASP A 628 4.06 -18.82 24.95
N ALA A 629 3.06 -19.73 25.00
CA ALA A 629 1.84 -19.54 25.77
C ALA A 629 2.10 -19.42 27.28
N SER A 630 3.13 -20.09 27.82
CA SER A 630 3.46 -20.04 29.24
C SER A 630 4.00 -18.66 29.64
N ALA A 631 4.91 -18.09 28.83
CA ALA A 631 5.44 -16.74 29.02
C ALA A 631 4.33 -15.68 28.95
N ALA A 632 3.40 -15.81 28.00
CA ALA A 632 2.28 -14.89 27.88
C ALA A 632 1.37 -14.90 29.13
N GLN A 633 1.08 -16.09 29.68
CA GLN A 633 0.26 -16.25 30.88
C GLN A 633 0.97 -15.71 32.13
N GLU A 634 2.29 -15.89 32.24
CA GLU A 634 3.06 -15.32 33.35
C GLU A 634 3.00 -13.78 33.33
N VAL A 635 3.21 -13.17 32.15
CA VAL A 635 3.11 -11.72 31.97
C VAL A 635 1.70 -11.23 32.31
N LEU A 636 0.66 -11.92 31.82
CA LEU A 636 -0.72 -11.59 32.15
C LEU A 636 -0.99 -11.66 33.66
N GLY A 637 -0.46 -12.67 34.34
CA GLY A 637 -0.56 -12.84 35.79
C GLY A 637 0.10 -11.69 36.56
N ARG A 638 1.28 -11.24 36.13
CA ARG A 638 1.99 -10.10 36.74
C ARG A 638 1.29 -8.76 36.49
N ILE A 639 0.73 -8.56 35.29
CA ILE A 639 -0.05 -7.37 34.99
C ILE A 639 -1.31 -7.36 35.86
N SER A 640 -2.04 -8.47 35.87
CA SER A 640 -3.27 -8.62 36.65
C SER A 640 -3.04 -8.41 38.14
N SER A 641 -1.91 -8.86 38.71
CA SER A 641 -1.59 -8.63 40.12
C SER A 641 -1.21 -7.18 40.41
N THR A 642 -0.56 -6.49 39.47
CA THR A 642 -0.15 -5.07 39.60
C THR A 642 -1.34 -4.12 39.45
N THR A 643 -2.31 -4.48 38.61
CA THR A 643 -3.53 -3.69 38.36
C THR A 643 -4.71 -4.13 39.22
N ARG A 644 -4.50 -5.08 40.14
CA ARG A 644 -5.58 -5.58 40.98
C ARG A 644 -5.97 -4.52 41.99
N GLU A 645 -7.19 -4.03 41.85
CA GLU A 645 -7.78 -3.15 42.86
C GLU A 645 -8.52 -3.98 43.91
N ALA A 646 -8.34 -3.56 45.16
CA ALA A 646 -8.99 -4.15 46.30
C ALA A 646 -10.49 -3.79 46.25
N LYS A 647 -11.37 -4.78 46.03
CA LYS A 647 -12.83 -4.55 46.01
C LYS A 647 -13.43 -4.81 47.39
N LEU A 648 -14.39 -3.97 47.77
CA LEU A 648 -15.21 -4.14 48.96
C LEU A 648 -15.78 -5.56 49.05
N GLY A 649 -15.49 -6.25 50.14
CA GLY A 649 -15.98 -7.60 50.42
C GLY A 649 -15.11 -8.77 49.91
N GLU A 650 -13.98 -8.53 49.22
CA GLU A 650 -13.06 -9.61 48.83
C GLU A 650 -12.21 -10.09 50.03
N GLU A 651 -11.97 -11.41 50.09
CA GLU A 651 -11.11 -12.06 51.09
C GLU A 651 -9.69 -12.33 50.54
N PHE A 652 -8.68 -12.13 51.39
CA PHE A 652 -7.27 -12.24 51.07
C PHE A 652 -6.51 -12.97 52.16
N ASP A 653 -5.52 -13.77 51.78
CA ASP A 653 -4.49 -14.28 52.68
C ASP A 653 -3.29 -13.33 52.64
N GLY A 654 -3.29 -12.34 53.53
CA GLY A 654 -2.26 -11.31 53.59
C GLY A 654 -1.21 -11.59 54.65
N THR A 655 -0.04 -10.94 54.54
CA THR A 655 1.04 -11.05 55.54
C THR A 655 1.13 -9.77 56.35
N VAL A 656 1.26 -9.88 57.67
CA VAL A 656 1.41 -8.71 58.55
C VAL A 656 2.78 -8.07 58.32
N VAL A 657 2.82 -6.84 57.82
CA VAL A 657 4.07 -6.10 57.54
C VAL A 657 4.47 -5.24 58.73
N LYS A 658 3.49 -4.67 59.44
CA LYS A 658 3.72 -3.75 60.54
C LYS A 658 2.59 -3.81 61.55
N THR A 659 2.92 -3.82 62.82
CA THR A 659 1.94 -3.66 63.92
C THR A 659 2.02 -2.25 64.50
N ALA A 660 0.89 -1.74 64.98
CA ALA A 660 0.76 -0.47 65.68
C ALA A 660 -0.21 -0.65 66.87
N PRO A 661 -0.21 0.25 67.88
CA PRO A 661 -1.04 0.08 69.07
C PRO A 661 -2.56 -0.01 68.80
N PHE A 662 -3.01 0.41 67.62
CA PHE A 662 -4.42 0.47 67.24
C PHE A 662 -4.79 -0.54 66.13
N GLY A 663 -3.84 -1.30 65.59
CA GLY A 663 -4.09 -2.25 64.51
C GLY A 663 -2.84 -2.85 63.87
N ALA A 664 -3.03 -3.78 62.95
CA ALA A 664 -1.98 -4.42 62.16
C ALA A 664 -2.17 -4.08 60.68
N PHE A 665 -1.09 -3.69 60.02
CA PHE A 665 -1.05 -3.49 58.57
C PHE A 665 -0.73 -4.81 57.90
N VAL A 666 -1.66 -5.26 57.06
CA VAL A 666 -1.59 -6.51 56.31
C VAL A 666 -1.38 -6.16 54.84
N ASN A 667 -0.33 -6.71 54.23
CA ASN A 667 -0.11 -6.54 52.80
C ASN A 667 -1.09 -7.43 52.03
N LEU A 668 -1.88 -6.80 51.16
CA LEU A 668 -2.87 -7.47 50.31
C LEU A 668 -2.29 -7.75 48.92
N PHE A 669 -1.59 -6.74 48.36
CA PHE A 669 -0.91 -6.79 47.07
C PHE A 669 0.39 -5.97 47.12
N PRO A 670 1.32 -6.14 46.16
CA PRO A 670 2.51 -5.31 46.07
C PRO A 670 2.18 -3.81 46.06
N GLY A 671 2.56 -3.09 47.12
CA GLY A 671 2.32 -1.65 47.28
C GLY A 671 0.98 -1.23 47.88
N GLN A 672 0.09 -2.18 48.23
CA GLN A 672 -1.21 -1.89 48.85
C GLN A 672 -1.37 -2.63 50.20
N ASP A 673 -1.39 -1.85 51.28
CA ASP A 673 -1.58 -2.35 52.65
C ASP A 673 -2.97 -2.00 53.16
N GLY A 674 -3.64 -2.97 53.80
CA GLY A 674 -4.88 -2.75 54.53
C GLY A 674 -4.67 -2.75 56.05
N MET A 675 -5.49 -1.99 56.77
CA MET A 675 -5.43 -1.91 58.24
C MET A 675 -6.46 -2.85 58.86
N LEU A 676 -6.00 -3.86 59.58
CA LEU A 676 -6.82 -4.65 60.49
C LEU A 676 -6.83 -3.97 61.86
N HIS A 677 -7.98 -3.42 62.27
CA HIS A 677 -8.10 -2.74 63.56
C HIS A 677 -8.10 -3.73 64.73
N ILE A 678 -7.57 -3.35 65.90
CA ILE A 678 -7.49 -4.23 67.09
C ILE A 678 -8.85 -4.85 67.50
N SER A 679 -9.95 -4.12 67.27
CA SER A 679 -11.31 -4.57 67.57
C SER A 679 -11.87 -5.59 66.57
N GLN A 680 -11.17 -5.85 65.46
CA GLN A 680 -11.58 -6.77 64.39
C GLN A 680 -10.61 -7.97 64.29
N MET A 681 -9.78 -8.19 65.32
CA MET A 681 -8.79 -9.27 65.40
C MET A 681 -9.28 -10.51 66.16
N SER A 682 -10.19 -10.35 67.13
CA SER A 682 -10.77 -11.41 67.96
C SER A 682 -12.15 -11.02 68.52
N GLU A 683 -12.96 -11.99 68.94
CA GLU A 683 -14.23 -11.77 69.67
C GLU A 683 -13.99 -11.23 71.10
N GLU A 684 -12.84 -11.56 71.70
CA GLU A 684 -12.47 -11.16 73.05
C GLU A 684 -11.71 -9.82 73.08
N ARG A 685 -11.80 -9.09 74.19
CA ARG A 685 -11.12 -7.79 74.35
C ARG A 685 -9.62 -7.98 74.53
N ILE A 686 -8.86 -7.69 73.48
CA ILE A 686 -7.40 -7.77 73.45
C ILE A 686 -6.78 -6.51 74.08
N ALA A 687 -5.69 -6.67 74.86
CA ALA A 687 -4.95 -5.57 75.47
C ALA A 687 -3.88 -4.97 74.53
N SER A 688 -3.17 -5.80 73.75
CA SER A 688 -2.19 -5.38 72.74
C SER A 688 -2.33 -6.17 71.43
N VAL A 689 -2.13 -5.52 70.29
CA VAL A 689 -2.08 -6.18 68.96
C VAL A 689 -1.01 -7.27 68.91
N GLU A 690 0.09 -7.09 69.65
CA GLU A 690 1.25 -7.98 69.68
C GLU A 690 0.95 -9.32 70.39
N ASP A 691 -0.13 -9.38 71.17
CA ASP A 691 -0.58 -10.59 71.85
C ASP A 691 -1.23 -11.59 70.87
N VAL A 692 -1.70 -11.11 69.72
CA VAL A 692 -2.52 -11.88 68.77
C VAL A 692 -1.87 -12.01 67.40
N MET A 693 -1.02 -11.07 67.00
CA MET A 693 -0.39 -11.07 65.67
C MET A 693 1.06 -10.57 65.74
N LYS A 694 1.95 -11.28 65.06
CA LYS A 694 3.35 -10.90 64.88
C LYS A 694 3.60 -10.45 63.44
N VAL A 695 4.59 -9.59 63.27
CA VAL A 695 5.10 -9.21 61.94
C VAL A 695 5.61 -10.49 61.25
N GLY A 696 5.10 -10.75 60.05
CA GLY A 696 5.35 -11.96 59.27
C GLY A 696 4.24 -13.02 59.33
N ASP A 697 3.23 -12.87 60.18
CA ASP A 697 2.13 -13.84 60.25
C ASP A 697 1.22 -13.74 59.01
N LYS A 698 0.79 -14.91 58.52
CA LYS A 698 -0.22 -15.01 57.44
C LYS A 698 -1.62 -15.02 58.04
N VAL A 699 -2.46 -14.10 57.59
CA VAL A 699 -3.81 -13.90 58.13
C VAL A 699 -4.82 -13.73 57.01
N ARG A 700 -5.93 -14.46 57.10
CA ARG A 700 -7.09 -14.30 56.21
C ARG A 700 -7.94 -13.10 56.62
N VAL A 701 -8.12 -12.15 55.71
CA VAL A 701 -8.75 -10.84 55.94
C VAL A 701 -9.70 -10.48 54.80
N LYS A 702 -10.81 -9.83 55.10
CA LYS A 702 -11.81 -9.34 54.15
C LYS A 702 -11.82 -7.81 54.14
N ILE A 703 -12.00 -7.20 52.99
CA ILE A 703 -12.12 -5.74 52.87
C ILE A 703 -13.51 -5.30 53.34
N ALA A 704 -13.57 -4.59 54.45
CA ALA A 704 -14.82 -4.10 55.03
C ALA A 704 -15.18 -2.69 54.56
N ASN A 705 -14.19 -1.82 54.36
CA ASN A 705 -14.41 -0.46 53.89
C ASN A 705 -13.20 0.09 53.13
N ILE A 706 -13.45 1.00 52.18
CA ILE A 706 -12.41 1.75 51.48
C ILE A 706 -12.79 3.23 51.63
N ASP A 707 -11.93 4.03 52.28
CA ASP A 707 -12.20 5.45 52.48
C ASP A 707 -11.87 6.30 51.24
N ASP A 708 -12.40 7.53 51.18
CA ASP A 708 -12.17 8.49 50.07
C ASP A 708 -10.69 8.89 49.91
N ARG A 709 -9.81 8.48 50.82
CA ARG A 709 -8.36 8.72 50.79
C ARG A 709 -7.56 7.46 50.43
N GLY A 710 -8.24 6.38 50.04
CA GLY A 710 -7.64 5.11 49.61
C GLY A 710 -7.18 4.18 50.74
N LYS A 711 -7.56 4.43 52.01
CA LYS A 711 -7.27 3.52 53.11
C LYS A 711 -8.27 2.37 53.15
N ILE A 712 -7.74 1.16 53.25
CA ILE A 712 -8.51 -0.08 53.25
C ILE A 712 -8.64 -0.57 54.69
N ASP A 713 -9.86 -0.63 55.20
CA ASP A 713 -10.17 -1.24 56.49
C ASP A 713 -10.48 -2.73 56.30
N LEU A 714 -9.80 -3.56 57.07
CA LEU A 714 -9.90 -5.02 57.01
C LEU A 714 -10.65 -5.58 58.22
N VAL A 715 -11.31 -6.72 58.02
CA VAL A 715 -11.94 -7.54 59.05
C VAL A 715 -11.56 -9.01 58.86
N ARG A 716 -11.65 -9.84 59.89
CA ARG A 716 -11.55 -11.29 59.70
C ARG A 716 -12.91 -11.84 59.24
N PRO A 717 -12.98 -12.65 58.17
CA PRO A 717 -14.25 -13.23 57.71
C PRO A 717 -15.03 -13.95 58.82
N GLU A 718 -14.31 -14.61 59.73
CA GLU A 718 -14.85 -15.37 60.86
C GLU A 718 -15.54 -14.49 61.93
N LEU A 719 -15.29 -13.18 61.92
CA LEU A 719 -15.83 -12.20 62.87
C LEU A 719 -16.96 -11.34 62.27
N GLU A 720 -17.24 -11.51 60.98
CA GLU A 720 -18.28 -10.77 60.27
C GLU A 720 -19.67 -11.16 60.78
N GLY A 721 -20.42 -10.19 61.31
CA GLY A 721 -21.74 -10.41 61.94
C GLY A 721 -21.72 -10.74 63.43
N LYS A 722 -20.54 -11.02 64.02
CA LYS A 722 -20.37 -11.25 65.47
C LYS A 722 -19.79 -10.04 66.21
N VAL A 723 -19.03 -9.21 65.49
CA VAL A 723 -18.52 -7.93 65.99
C VAL A 723 -19.06 -6.81 65.09
N PRO A 724 -19.64 -5.72 65.64
CA PRO A 724 -20.18 -4.65 64.82
C PRO A 724 -19.08 -4.00 63.96
N LEU A 725 -19.37 -3.84 62.68
CA LEU A 725 -18.51 -3.10 61.76
C LEU A 725 -18.35 -1.66 62.25
N ARG A 726 -17.14 -1.12 62.11
CA ARG A 726 -16.86 0.25 62.50
C ARG A 726 -17.61 1.21 61.56
N ALA A 727 -18.43 2.10 62.12
CA ALA A 727 -19.07 3.15 61.34
C ALA A 727 -18.00 4.09 60.69
N PRO A 728 -18.20 4.54 59.44
CA PRO A 728 -17.28 5.48 58.79
C PRO A 728 -17.09 6.73 59.66
N ARG A 729 -15.84 7.20 59.79
CA ARG A 729 -15.60 8.51 60.42
C ARG A 729 -16.09 9.59 59.46
N GLU A 730 -17.19 10.26 59.81
CA GLU A 730 -17.60 11.49 59.12
C GLU A 730 -16.42 12.47 59.07
N SER A 731 -16.09 12.93 57.86
CA SER A 731 -15.11 14.00 57.69
C SER A 731 -15.67 15.24 58.39
N ARG A 732 -15.09 15.61 59.54
CA ARG A 732 -15.36 16.92 60.14
C ARG A 732 -14.88 17.98 59.16
N GLY A 733 -15.83 18.52 58.39
CA GLY A 733 -15.69 19.78 57.68
C GLY A 733 -15.23 20.83 58.67
N GLY A 734 -14.01 21.33 58.46
CA GLY A 734 -13.48 22.46 59.20
C GLY A 734 -14.27 23.70 58.82
N ASP A 735 -15.22 24.07 59.67
CA ASP A 735 -15.82 25.39 59.66
C ASP A 735 -15.09 26.32 60.64
N ARG A 736 -15.03 27.58 60.24
CA ARG A 736 -14.00 28.57 60.51
C ARG A 736 -14.14 29.21 61.89
N GLY A 737 -13.01 29.26 62.62
CA GLY A 737 -12.78 30.30 63.63
C GLY A 737 -12.29 31.59 62.96
N PRO A 738 -12.74 32.79 63.39
CA PRO A 738 -12.44 34.03 62.69
C PRO A 738 -10.97 34.45 62.86
N ARG A 739 -10.39 34.88 61.74
CA ARG A 739 -9.06 35.50 61.62
C ARG A 739 -8.88 36.61 62.67
N ARG A 740 -7.83 36.50 63.49
CA ARG A 740 -7.18 37.63 64.13
C ARG A 740 -5.81 37.86 63.51
N GLU A 741 -5.54 39.13 63.27
CA GLU A 741 -4.38 39.72 62.62
C GLU A 741 -3.08 39.53 63.40
N GLY A 742 -1.97 39.57 62.65
CA GLY A 742 -0.72 40.18 63.11
C GLY A 742 0.43 39.22 63.43
N GLY A 743 1.54 39.35 62.70
CA GLY A 743 2.86 38.91 63.18
C GLY A 743 3.84 38.35 62.15
N ASP A 744 4.30 39.20 61.23
CA ASP A 744 5.70 39.41 60.80
C ASP A 744 6.79 38.29 60.90
N ARG A 745 7.58 38.19 59.80
CA ARG A 745 8.98 37.67 59.67
C ARG A 745 9.17 36.14 59.67
N GLU A 746 10.11 35.52 58.96
CA GLU A 746 11.25 35.93 58.13
C GLU A 746 11.72 34.72 57.29
N ARG A 747 12.47 35.01 56.21
CA ARG A 747 13.34 34.12 55.41
C ARG A 747 13.99 32.96 56.17
N ARG A 748 14.15 31.80 55.51
CA ARG A 748 15.48 31.34 55.04
C ARG A 748 15.43 30.09 54.16
N GLU A 749 16.28 30.16 53.15
CA GLU A 749 16.74 29.11 52.24
C GLU A 749 17.28 27.88 52.97
N ARG A 750 17.07 26.72 52.35
CA ARG A 750 18.15 25.79 51.94
C ARG A 750 17.66 24.86 50.85
#